data_AF-A0A432XLS8-F1
#
_entry.id   AF-A0A432XLS8-F1
#
_cell.length_a   1.000
_cell.length_b   1.000
_cell.length_c   1.000
_cell.angle_alpha   90.00
_cell.angle_beta   90.00
_cell.angle_gamma   90.00
#
_symmetry.space_group_name_H-M   'P 1'
#
loop_
_entity.id
_entity.type
_entity.pdbx_description
1 polymer ?
#
loop_
_entity_poly.entity_id
_entity_poly.type
_entity_poly.pdbx_seq_one_letter_code
_entity_poly.pdbx_strand_id
1 'polypeptide(L)'
;MSAHTNKSLFKKGLIAVSSFSLLSFSFAVSAAPPAGYYNNVDATNAQTLQQSLHEIIDDHQRFPYTSSSTDTWDILEAADQDPDNPNNVIDIYKNASYGKVGGGNTLYNREHSWPKSYGFPNDGSSNYAYTDAHHLFISDSSYNSSRSNKPYANCTSACTEKPTEFNNGRGGSSSQSNWTDGSFDTGSWETWSGRRGDVARALMYMAVRYEGGTHAVTGHSEPDLILTDDRNLIAQSNQGANISVAYMGLKSVLLQWHQEDPVDDMERRRNDVVYSFQGNRNPFIDNPEYVACVFENICNGGGGGSGDTTAPAAPSYLSATPGTGIVSLAWNQGSESDLAGYYVYRSDISGSNYTRLNTSLITAAAFDDYNVTGGSNYFYVVTAVDASGNESVFSSEVNATPNQGSTGSGQVWINELHYDNDGTDTGEFIEVAGSAGTDLSGWQIIAYNGNGGTAYATGNLSGVIANQSNGFGAVSVAMSGLQNGSPDGVALIDAQGTVVQFISYEGTMTATDGPASGMTSQDIGVSETTSTPVGHSLQLAGSGSQYSDFSWQGPQAGSPGQLNSGQSFVSLEPVNEAPMASFSTSCNNLDCAFDASASSDTDGSVVSYSWDFGDGNAANGVNVNHSYAAAGDYSVTLTVTDNANATDTMTVVLSVTAPPAAPVVWINELHYDNKGGDRNEFVEVAGTAGSDLTGWSIQGYNGADGGVYASINLTGVIANQQNGFGTLAFDFGGLQNGSPDGLALVDAQGQVVQFISYEGTFVASAGAAAGLTSEAIGVEETSGTSANNSLQLSGSGSQYSDFIWQNPARNTAGSVNKGQTLGL
;
A
#
# COMPACT_ATOMS: atom_id res chain seq x y z
N MET A 1 -56.68 14.38 42.30
CA MET A 1 -57.43 14.47 41.02
C MET A 1 -56.45 14.07 39.94
N SER A 2 -56.33 12.77 39.65
CA SER A 2 -57.10 12.02 38.64
C SER A 2 -56.94 12.56 37.22
N ALA A 3 -56.04 11.90 36.49
CA ALA A 3 -56.28 11.10 35.28
C ALA A 3 -57.19 11.63 34.15
N HIS A 4 -56.72 11.35 32.93
CA HIS A 4 -57.43 10.73 31.79
C HIS A 4 -57.49 11.50 30.45
N THR A 5 -56.74 10.97 29.47
CA THR A 5 -57.21 10.19 28.30
C THR A 5 -58.51 10.59 27.58
N ASN A 6 -58.45 10.75 26.24
CA ASN A 6 -59.20 10.02 25.19
C ASN A 6 -59.33 10.88 23.91
N LYS A 7 -58.88 10.40 22.74
CA LYS A 7 -59.57 9.49 21.79
C LYS A 7 -61.00 9.93 21.43
N SER A 8 -61.22 10.13 20.14
CA SER A 8 -62.53 10.01 19.50
C SER A 8 -62.40 9.33 18.14
N LEU A 9 -62.97 8.12 18.06
CA LEU A 9 -63.29 7.39 16.85
C LEU A 9 -64.37 8.13 16.04
N PHE A 10 -64.35 8.02 14.71
CA PHE A 10 -65.58 7.83 13.94
C PHE A 10 -65.39 6.82 12.82
N LYS A 11 -66.36 5.90 12.74
CA LYS A 11 -66.47 4.75 11.83
C LYS A 11 -67.35 5.12 10.62
N LYS A 12 -66.99 4.54 9.48
CA LYS A 12 -67.81 3.98 8.38
C LYS A 12 -68.63 4.91 7.47
N GLY A 13 -68.39 4.75 6.17
CA GLY A 13 -69.31 5.13 5.08
C GLY A 13 -68.70 4.82 3.70
N LEU A 14 -69.05 3.66 3.16
CA LEU A 14 -68.60 3.03 1.91
C LEU A 14 -69.24 3.70 0.67
N ILE A 15 -68.46 4.15 -0.32
CA ILE A 15 -68.86 4.21 -1.75
C ILE A 15 -67.66 3.81 -2.61
N ALA A 16 -67.84 2.74 -3.39
CA ALA A 16 -66.89 2.24 -4.35
C ALA A 16 -66.82 3.17 -5.59
N VAL A 17 -65.60 3.53 -6.00
CA VAL A 17 -65.32 3.99 -7.37
C VAL A 17 -64.06 3.27 -7.86
N SER A 18 -64.28 2.60 -8.99
CA SER A 18 -63.36 1.91 -9.91
C SER A 18 -61.86 2.11 -9.74
N SER A 19 -61.16 0.98 -9.67
CA SER A 19 -59.72 0.80 -9.77
C SER A 19 -59.11 1.52 -10.98
N PHE A 20 -58.42 2.63 -10.72
CA PHE A 20 -57.31 3.07 -11.58
C PHE A 20 -56.05 2.45 -11.00
N SER A 21 -55.50 1.46 -11.71
CA SER A 21 -54.18 0.91 -11.41
C SER A 21 -53.16 2.00 -11.70
N LEU A 22 -52.80 2.77 -10.67
CA LEU A 22 -51.57 3.56 -10.69
C LEU A 22 -50.43 2.54 -10.67
N LEU A 23 -49.87 2.25 -11.85
CA LEU A 23 -48.52 1.74 -11.95
C LEU A 23 -47.61 2.81 -11.32
N SER A 24 -47.33 2.66 -10.04
CA SER A 24 -46.16 3.25 -9.41
C SER A 24 -44.95 2.56 -9.99
N PHE A 25 -44.39 3.12 -11.06
CA PHE A 25 -43.01 2.87 -11.42
C PHE A 25 -42.14 3.47 -10.32
N SER A 26 -41.81 2.65 -9.32
CA SER A 26 -40.71 2.95 -8.40
C SER A 26 -39.42 2.75 -9.18
N PHE A 27 -38.97 3.79 -9.87
CA PHE A 27 -37.55 3.90 -10.18
C PHE A 27 -36.85 4.10 -8.84
N ALA A 28 -36.23 3.04 -8.31
CA ALA A 28 -35.32 3.16 -7.19
C ALA A 28 -34.07 3.87 -7.71
N VAL A 29 -34.09 5.20 -7.66
CA VAL A 29 -32.88 6.01 -7.71
C VAL A 29 -32.05 5.59 -6.49
N SER A 30 -30.78 5.19 -6.70
CA SER A 30 -29.81 5.02 -5.61
C SER A 30 -29.89 6.25 -4.71
N ALA A 31 -30.28 6.03 -3.46
CA ALA A 31 -30.39 7.13 -2.52
C ALA A 31 -29.01 7.30 -1.91
N ALA A 32 -28.40 8.47 -2.08
CA ALA A 32 -27.26 8.83 -1.26
C ALA A 32 -27.64 8.72 0.23
N PRO A 33 -26.67 8.50 1.14
CA PRO A 33 -26.92 8.57 2.57
C PRO A 33 -27.75 9.82 2.90
N PRO A 34 -28.70 9.73 3.85
CA PRO A 34 -29.49 10.89 4.24
C PRO A 34 -28.57 12.08 4.52
N ALA A 35 -28.95 13.26 4.03
CA ALA A 35 -28.10 14.44 4.17
C ALA A 35 -27.72 14.63 5.65
N GLY A 36 -26.41 14.63 5.91
CA GLY A 36 -25.84 14.79 7.24
C GLY A 36 -25.71 13.51 8.08
N TYR A 37 -25.99 12.33 7.52
CA TYR A 37 -25.85 11.05 8.22
C TYR A 37 -24.43 10.85 8.80
N TYR A 38 -23.40 11.25 8.06
CA TYR A 38 -21.99 11.17 8.47
C TYR A 38 -21.40 12.48 9.04
N ASN A 39 -22.22 13.47 9.40
CA ASN A 39 -21.71 14.77 9.87
C ASN A 39 -20.87 14.70 11.15
N ASN A 40 -21.08 13.68 11.98
CA ASN A 40 -20.36 13.49 13.24
C ASN A 40 -19.17 12.53 13.09
N VAL A 41 -18.85 12.07 11.87
CA VAL A 41 -17.66 11.26 11.63
C VAL A 41 -16.42 12.11 11.85
N ASP A 42 -15.49 11.59 12.64
CA ASP A 42 -14.19 12.20 12.90
C ASP A 42 -13.08 11.36 12.28
N ALA A 43 -12.59 11.79 11.12
CA ALA A 43 -11.55 11.09 10.36
C ALA A 43 -10.12 11.53 10.72
N THR A 44 -9.88 12.10 11.89
CA THR A 44 -8.54 12.64 12.27
C THR A 44 -7.47 11.56 12.44
N ASN A 45 -7.84 10.36 12.87
CA ASN A 45 -6.96 9.19 12.97
C ASN A 45 -7.83 7.91 13.05
N ALA A 46 -7.18 6.74 12.96
CA ALA A 46 -7.87 5.46 12.89
C ALA A 46 -8.78 5.19 14.09
N GLN A 47 -8.28 5.47 15.30
CA GLN A 47 -9.02 5.22 16.54
C GLN A 47 -10.27 6.10 16.63
N THR A 48 -10.12 7.40 16.31
CA THR A 48 -11.24 8.34 16.36
C THR A 48 -12.25 8.11 15.23
N LEU A 49 -11.80 7.69 14.05
CA LEU A 49 -12.67 7.30 12.95
C LEU A 49 -13.49 6.07 13.32
N GLN A 50 -12.83 5.01 13.80
CA GLN A 50 -13.48 3.79 14.22
C GLN A 50 -14.54 4.07 15.30
N GLN A 51 -14.20 4.84 16.33
CA GLN A 51 -15.12 5.19 17.41
C GLN A 51 -16.33 6.01 16.90
N SER A 52 -16.10 7.05 16.10
CA SER A 52 -17.21 7.87 15.57
C SER A 52 -18.10 7.11 14.59
N LEU A 53 -17.53 6.17 13.81
CA LEU A 53 -18.31 5.26 12.97
C LEU A 53 -19.15 4.30 13.82
N HIS A 54 -18.55 3.66 14.83
CA HIS A 54 -19.25 2.80 15.78
C HIS A 54 -20.47 3.52 16.36
N GLU A 55 -20.28 4.73 16.90
CA GLU A 55 -21.36 5.54 17.48
C GLU A 55 -22.51 5.85 16.51
N ILE A 56 -22.23 6.01 15.20
CA ILE A 56 -23.25 6.32 14.18
C ILE A 56 -24.05 5.07 13.77
N ILE A 57 -23.39 3.92 13.70
CA ILE A 57 -23.99 2.68 13.20
C ILE A 57 -24.52 1.77 14.31
N ASP A 58 -24.21 2.09 15.57
CA ASP A 58 -24.68 1.40 16.76
C ASP A 58 -26.22 1.37 16.86
N ASP A 59 -26.75 0.45 17.67
CA ASP A 59 -28.16 0.36 18.04
C ASP A 59 -29.17 0.25 16.86
N HIS A 60 -28.86 -0.59 15.87
CA HIS A 60 -29.77 -0.83 14.74
C HIS A 60 -31.14 -1.37 15.17
N GLN A 61 -32.20 -1.05 14.41
CA GLN A 61 -33.53 -1.56 14.67
C GLN A 61 -33.61 -3.06 14.38
N ARG A 62 -33.75 -3.86 15.43
CA ARG A 62 -33.86 -5.32 15.32
C ARG A 62 -35.20 -5.77 14.73
N PHE A 63 -35.15 -6.62 13.70
CA PHE A 63 -36.30 -7.39 13.23
C PHE A 63 -36.16 -8.86 13.64
N PRO A 64 -37.26 -9.56 13.97
CA PRO A 64 -37.19 -10.98 14.29
C PRO A 64 -36.57 -11.80 13.16
N TYR A 65 -35.89 -12.90 13.48
CA TYR A 65 -35.36 -13.79 12.46
C TYR A 65 -36.47 -14.51 11.68
N THR A 66 -37.65 -14.71 12.27
CA THR A 66 -38.85 -15.19 11.57
C THR A 66 -40.10 -14.65 12.26
N SER A 67 -41.03 -14.09 11.50
CA SER A 67 -42.30 -13.54 12.00
C SER A 67 -43.43 -13.67 10.98
N SER A 68 -44.66 -13.39 11.41
CA SER A 68 -45.81 -13.14 10.51
C SER A 68 -45.99 -11.67 10.14
N SER A 69 -45.21 -10.79 10.75
CA SER A 69 -44.98 -9.39 10.35
C SER A 69 -43.66 -9.30 9.56
N THR A 70 -43.17 -8.08 9.32
CA THR A 70 -41.81 -7.87 8.80
C THR A 70 -40.76 -8.62 9.62
N ASP A 71 -39.94 -9.42 8.96
CA ASP A 71 -38.82 -10.16 9.51
C ASP A 71 -37.57 -10.05 8.61
N THR A 72 -36.47 -10.75 8.96
CA THR A 72 -35.25 -10.69 8.15
C THR A 72 -35.40 -11.31 6.76
N TRP A 73 -36.40 -12.15 6.47
CA TRP A 73 -36.65 -12.60 5.10
C TRP A 73 -37.15 -11.47 4.21
N ASP A 74 -38.10 -10.68 4.71
CA ASP A 74 -38.64 -9.56 3.94
C ASP A 74 -37.55 -8.55 3.58
N ILE A 75 -36.63 -8.30 4.52
CA ILE A 75 -35.49 -7.40 4.31
C ILE A 75 -34.55 -7.98 3.25
N LEU A 76 -34.15 -9.25 3.38
CA LEU A 76 -33.18 -9.87 2.47
C LEU A 76 -33.75 -10.06 1.06
N GLU A 77 -35.04 -10.40 0.92
CA GLU A 77 -35.66 -10.48 -0.41
C GLU A 77 -35.80 -9.12 -1.10
N ALA A 78 -35.89 -8.05 -0.32
CA ALA A 78 -35.83 -6.70 -0.85
C ALA A 78 -34.38 -6.30 -1.18
N ALA A 79 -33.41 -6.64 -0.32
CA ALA A 79 -32.02 -6.20 -0.39
C ALA A 79 -31.22 -6.96 -1.46
N ASP A 80 -31.46 -8.25 -1.61
CA ASP A 80 -30.82 -9.14 -2.58
C ASP A 80 -31.71 -9.38 -3.80
N GLN A 81 -32.65 -8.47 -4.09
CA GLN A 81 -33.49 -8.53 -5.29
C GLN A 81 -32.63 -8.57 -6.56
N ASP A 82 -32.97 -9.49 -7.45
CA ASP A 82 -32.33 -9.62 -8.76
C ASP A 82 -32.62 -8.36 -9.63
N PRO A 83 -31.58 -7.66 -10.13
CA PRO A 83 -31.75 -6.45 -10.93
C PRO A 83 -32.49 -6.70 -12.25
N ASP A 84 -32.30 -7.87 -12.87
CA ASP A 84 -32.96 -8.20 -14.14
C ASP A 84 -34.37 -8.79 -13.94
N ASN A 85 -34.70 -9.23 -12.72
CA ASN A 85 -36.02 -9.77 -12.39
C ASN A 85 -36.47 -9.43 -10.94
N PRO A 86 -37.34 -8.42 -10.75
CA PRO A 86 -37.71 -7.97 -9.40
C PRO A 86 -38.53 -8.98 -8.58
N ASN A 87 -39.07 -10.04 -9.22
CA ASN A 87 -39.76 -11.13 -8.52
C ASN A 87 -38.79 -12.17 -7.95
N ASN A 88 -37.50 -12.04 -8.26
CA ASN A 88 -36.46 -12.95 -7.84
C ASN A 88 -35.46 -12.29 -6.90
N VAL A 89 -34.67 -13.13 -6.24
CA VAL A 89 -33.47 -12.78 -5.48
C VAL A 89 -32.26 -13.36 -6.18
N ILE A 90 -31.15 -12.65 -6.14
CA ILE A 90 -29.85 -13.11 -6.62
C ILE A 90 -29.04 -13.61 -5.43
N ASP A 91 -28.56 -14.85 -5.49
CA ASP A 91 -27.82 -15.42 -4.36
C ASP A 91 -26.33 -15.01 -4.38
N ILE A 92 -25.74 -14.89 -3.20
CA ILE A 92 -24.39 -14.34 -3.00
C ILE A 92 -23.28 -15.22 -3.58
N TYR A 93 -23.42 -16.55 -3.58
CA TYR A 93 -22.32 -17.44 -3.95
C TYR A 93 -22.50 -18.04 -5.34
N LYS A 94 -23.66 -18.63 -5.63
CA LYS A 94 -23.91 -19.31 -6.89
C LYS A 94 -24.31 -18.34 -8.00
N ASN A 95 -24.62 -17.08 -7.69
CA ASN A 95 -25.13 -16.09 -8.64
C ASN A 95 -26.37 -16.59 -9.41
N ALA A 96 -27.16 -17.44 -8.79
CA ALA A 96 -28.41 -18.00 -9.29
C ALA A 96 -29.58 -17.09 -8.90
N SER A 97 -30.52 -16.95 -9.84
CA SER A 97 -31.74 -16.17 -9.65
C SER A 97 -32.89 -17.07 -9.20
N TYR A 98 -33.37 -16.87 -7.98
CA TYR A 98 -34.47 -17.65 -7.38
C TYR A 98 -35.72 -16.81 -7.23
N GLY A 99 -36.90 -17.37 -7.52
CA GLY A 99 -38.16 -16.70 -7.18
C GLY A 99 -38.28 -16.45 -5.68
N LYS A 100 -38.84 -15.31 -5.27
CA LYS A 100 -39.10 -14.99 -3.86
C LYS A 100 -40.15 -15.92 -3.25
N VAL A 101 -39.79 -16.65 -2.18
CA VAL A 101 -40.63 -17.65 -1.51
C VAL A 101 -40.77 -17.40 0.00
N GLY A 102 -39.94 -16.54 0.59
CA GLY A 102 -39.85 -16.31 2.02
C GLY A 102 -39.19 -17.48 2.77
N GLY A 103 -39.40 -17.51 4.08
CA GLY A 103 -38.77 -18.50 4.96
C GLY A 103 -39.22 -19.94 4.82
N GLY A 104 -38.29 -20.87 5.07
CA GLY A 104 -38.57 -22.31 5.13
C GLY A 104 -38.61 -23.02 3.77
N ASN A 105 -38.16 -22.33 2.70
CA ASN A 105 -37.97 -22.93 1.39
C ASN A 105 -36.69 -23.79 1.32
N THR A 106 -36.51 -24.54 0.23
CA THR A 106 -35.33 -25.42 0.02
C THR A 106 -34.37 -24.91 -1.06
N LEU A 107 -34.66 -23.75 -1.66
CA LEU A 107 -33.87 -23.17 -2.74
C LEU A 107 -32.68 -22.39 -2.15
N TYR A 108 -32.99 -21.44 -1.27
CA TYR A 108 -32.01 -20.58 -0.64
C TYR A 108 -32.27 -20.48 0.86
N ASN A 109 -31.22 -20.12 1.59
CA ASN A 109 -31.26 -19.84 3.00
C ASN A 109 -30.59 -18.48 3.30
N ARG A 110 -30.51 -18.14 4.58
CA ARG A 110 -29.77 -16.95 5.04
C ARG A 110 -28.36 -17.36 5.39
N GLU A 111 -27.42 -16.78 4.67
CA GLU A 111 -26.00 -16.88 4.94
C GLU A 111 -25.61 -15.83 5.98
N HIS A 112 -25.05 -16.32 7.09
CA HIS A 112 -24.38 -15.47 8.09
C HIS A 112 -22.92 -15.32 7.67
N SER A 113 -22.55 -14.25 6.96
CA SER A 113 -21.16 -14.06 6.52
C SER A 113 -20.18 -14.01 7.71
N TRP A 114 -20.60 -13.53 8.87
CA TRP A 114 -19.99 -13.86 10.15
C TRP A 114 -20.74 -15.06 10.76
N PRO A 115 -20.16 -16.27 10.80
CA PRO A 115 -20.88 -17.45 11.27
C PRO A 115 -21.43 -17.25 12.68
N LYS A 116 -22.74 -17.39 12.86
CA LYS A 116 -23.40 -17.21 14.16
C LYS A 116 -22.79 -18.01 15.31
N SER A 117 -22.19 -19.17 15.03
CA SER A 117 -21.49 -19.97 16.03
C SER A 117 -20.28 -19.28 16.66
N TYR A 118 -19.80 -18.20 16.05
CA TYR A 118 -18.63 -17.43 16.46
C TYR A 118 -19.08 -16.15 17.18
N GLY A 119 -19.67 -16.31 18.36
CA GLY A 119 -20.07 -15.20 19.22
C GLY A 119 -21.55 -15.12 19.58
N PHE A 120 -22.45 -15.58 18.70
CA PHE A 120 -23.89 -15.31 18.83
C PHE A 120 -24.77 -16.42 18.22
N PRO A 121 -24.71 -17.68 18.72
CA PRO A 121 -25.28 -18.86 18.06
C PRO A 121 -26.82 -18.92 17.96
N ASN A 122 -27.54 -18.12 18.72
CA ASN A 122 -29.00 -18.23 18.87
C ASN A 122 -29.72 -16.92 18.56
N ASP A 123 -30.92 -17.03 17.99
CA ASP A 123 -31.85 -15.90 17.83
C ASP A 123 -32.47 -15.57 19.20
N GLY A 124 -31.96 -14.52 19.83
CA GLY A 124 -32.42 -14.06 21.15
C GLY A 124 -32.52 -12.54 21.22
N SER A 125 -33.29 -12.02 22.17
CA SER A 125 -33.56 -10.58 22.32
C SER A 125 -32.31 -9.74 22.59
N SER A 126 -31.20 -10.37 23.01
CA SER A 126 -29.90 -9.73 23.23
C SER A 126 -28.91 -9.92 22.07
N ASN A 127 -29.22 -10.74 21.07
CA ASN A 127 -28.28 -11.10 20.00
C ASN A 127 -28.61 -10.32 18.73
N TYR A 128 -28.29 -9.03 18.72
CA TYR A 128 -28.54 -8.12 17.60
C TYR A 128 -27.77 -8.54 16.35
N ALA A 129 -26.51 -8.96 16.52
CA ALA A 129 -25.67 -9.50 15.45
C ALA A 129 -26.35 -10.67 14.71
N TYR A 130 -27.23 -11.44 15.35
CA TYR A 130 -27.90 -12.58 14.72
C TYR A 130 -28.83 -12.16 13.57
N THR A 131 -29.45 -10.98 13.69
CA THR A 131 -30.51 -10.49 12.79
C THR A 131 -30.07 -9.31 11.94
N ASP A 132 -28.79 -8.92 12.01
CA ASP A 132 -28.28 -7.76 11.28
C ASP A 132 -28.16 -8.07 9.78
N ALA A 133 -29.04 -7.47 8.97
CA ALA A 133 -29.07 -7.71 7.54
C ALA A 133 -27.89 -7.10 6.77
N HIS A 134 -27.02 -6.29 7.36
CA HIS A 134 -25.82 -5.82 6.64
C HIS A 134 -24.84 -6.96 6.30
N HIS A 135 -24.84 -8.03 7.10
CA HIS A 135 -23.97 -9.20 6.90
C HIS A 135 -24.73 -10.51 6.55
N LEU A 136 -26.06 -10.49 6.60
CA LEU A 136 -26.89 -11.61 6.17
C LEU A 136 -27.12 -11.55 4.65
N PHE A 137 -26.94 -12.65 3.94
CA PHE A 137 -27.22 -12.70 2.50
C PHE A 137 -28.15 -13.85 2.14
N ILE A 138 -28.91 -13.73 1.06
CA ILE A 138 -29.53 -14.87 0.40
C ILE A 138 -28.43 -15.74 -0.22
N SER A 139 -28.46 -17.03 0.06
CA SER A 139 -27.49 -17.98 -0.48
C SER A 139 -28.15 -19.30 -0.87
N ASP A 140 -27.71 -19.90 -1.97
CA ASP A 140 -28.09 -21.28 -2.29
C ASP A 140 -27.79 -22.21 -1.10
N SER A 141 -28.78 -23.02 -0.71
CA SER A 141 -28.69 -23.82 0.52
C SER A 141 -27.50 -24.78 0.53
N SER A 142 -27.10 -25.29 -0.63
CA SER A 142 -25.96 -26.20 -0.77
C SER A 142 -24.61 -25.47 -0.72
N TYR A 143 -24.55 -24.22 -1.19
CA TYR A 143 -23.35 -23.39 -1.14
C TYR A 143 -23.13 -22.86 0.27
N ASN A 144 -24.17 -22.36 0.94
CA ASN A 144 -24.09 -22.03 2.36
C ASN A 144 -23.63 -23.25 3.19
N SER A 145 -24.25 -24.42 2.96
CA SER A 145 -23.82 -25.66 3.65
C SER A 145 -22.35 -26.00 3.38
N SER A 146 -21.86 -25.74 2.17
CA SER A 146 -20.45 -25.96 1.79
C SER A 146 -19.52 -24.92 2.44
N ARG A 147 -19.95 -23.66 2.54
CA ARG A 147 -19.24 -22.59 3.23
C ARG A 147 -19.08 -22.94 4.70
N SER A 148 -20.15 -23.38 5.37
CA SER A 148 -20.13 -23.78 6.78
C SER A 148 -19.59 -22.62 7.66
N ASN A 149 -18.67 -22.90 8.58
CA ASN A 149 -18.02 -21.89 9.43
C ASN A 149 -16.60 -21.55 8.95
N LYS A 150 -16.29 -21.74 7.65
CA LYS A 150 -14.93 -21.53 7.15
C LYS A 150 -14.57 -20.05 7.14
N PRO A 151 -13.34 -19.69 7.56
CA PRO A 151 -12.76 -18.38 7.29
C PRO A 151 -12.79 -18.06 5.80
N TYR A 152 -13.07 -16.80 5.46
CA TYR A 152 -12.80 -16.29 4.13
C TYR A 152 -11.30 -16.18 3.94
N ALA A 153 -10.81 -16.78 2.86
CA ALA A 153 -9.39 -16.88 2.54
C ALA A 153 -9.22 -17.17 1.04
N ASN A 154 -8.09 -16.75 0.46
CA ASN A 154 -7.70 -17.19 -0.87
C ASN A 154 -7.41 -18.70 -0.83
N CYS A 155 -7.88 -19.37 -1.85
CA CYS A 155 -7.68 -20.77 -2.09
C CYS A 155 -6.21 -21.06 -2.45
N THR A 156 -5.73 -22.24 -2.05
CA THR A 156 -4.42 -22.79 -2.46
C THR A 156 -4.62 -24.01 -3.38
N SER A 157 -3.56 -24.72 -3.76
CA SER A 157 -3.58 -25.78 -4.79
C SER A 157 -4.49 -27.00 -4.52
N ALA A 158 -5.23 -27.05 -3.40
CA ALA A 158 -6.05 -28.19 -2.99
C ALA A 158 -7.58 -27.95 -3.05
N CYS A 159 -8.07 -26.80 -3.50
CA CYS A 159 -9.50 -26.52 -3.39
C CYS A 159 -10.39 -27.21 -4.42
N THR A 160 -11.64 -27.37 -4.02
CA THR A 160 -12.75 -27.79 -4.87
C THR A 160 -13.51 -26.58 -5.40
N GLU A 161 -13.75 -26.56 -6.71
CA GLU A 161 -14.56 -25.53 -7.37
C GLU A 161 -16.02 -25.61 -6.93
N LYS A 162 -16.62 -24.43 -6.75
CA LYS A 162 -18.04 -24.19 -6.54
C LYS A 162 -18.52 -23.18 -7.59
N PRO A 163 -18.92 -23.67 -8.78
CA PRO A 163 -19.20 -22.83 -9.93
C PRO A 163 -20.30 -21.80 -9.69
N THR A 164 -20.23 -20.67 -10.39
CA THR A 164 -21.34 -19.71 -10.47
C THR A 164 -22.22 -19.99 -11.68
N GLU A 165 -23.47 -19.54 -11.65
CA GLU A 165 -24.33 -19.42 -12.82
C GLU A 165 -24.10 -18.06 -13.50
N PHE A 166 -24.26 -18.02 -14.83
CA PHE A 166 -24.21 -16.77 -15.58
C PHE A 166 -25.56 -16.06 -15.48
N ASN A 167 -25.63 -15.00 -14.67
CA ASN A 167 -26.80 -14.13 -14.52
C ASN A 167 -26.33 -12.68 -14.38
N ASN A 168 -27.14 -11.72 -14.81
CA ASN A 168 -26.84 -10.28 -14.72
C ASN A 168 -25.49 -9.90 -15.37
N GLY A 169 -25.10 -10.61 -16.44
CA GLY A 169 -23.86 -10.38 -17.18
C GLY A 169 -22.58 -10.80 -16.46
N ARG A 170 -22.66 -11.53 -15.34
CA ARG A 170 -21.50 -11.99 -14.54
C ARG A 170 -21.62 -13.49 -14.20
N GLY A 171 -20.51 -14.15 -13.90
CA GLY A 171 -20.46 -15.56 -13.46
C GLY A 171 -20.40 -16.58 -14.60
N GLY A 172 -20.53 -17.86 -14.28
CA GLY A 172 -20.62 -18.95 -15.27
C GLY A 172 -19.30 -19.40 -15.89
N SER A 173 -18.17 -18.78 -15.54
CA SER A 173 -16.82 -19.22 -15.92
C SER A 173 -16.07 -19.76 -14.70
N SER A 174 -15.08 -20.62 -14.94
CA SER A 174 -14.20 -21.13 -13.88
C SER A 174 -13.35 -20.03 -13.22
N SER A 175 -13.01 -18.97 -13.94
CA SER A 175 -12.34 -17.78 -13.38
C SER A 175 -13.25 -16.92 -12.50
N GLN A 176 -14.56 -17.18 -12.49
CA GLN A 176 -15.57 -16.50 -11.69
C GLN A 176 -16.31 -17.50 -10.78
N SER A 177 -15.59 -18.51 -10.29
CA SER A 177 -16.11 -19.54 -9.37
C SER A 177 -15.72 -19.23 -7.91
N ASN A 178 -16.48 -19.80 -6.98
CA ASN A 178 -16.03 -19.89 -5.58
C ASN A 178 -15.11 -21.09 -5.45
N TRP A 179 -14.25 -21.07 -4.44
CA TRP A 179 -13.33 -22.17 -4.15
C TRP A 179 -13.36 -22.52 -2.68
N THR A 180 -13.31 -23.81 -2.36
CA THR A 180 -13.31 -24.24 -0.96
C THR A 180 -12.40 -25.41 -0.70
N ASP A 181 -11.77 -25.39 0.47
CA ASP A 181 -10.96 -26.47 1.00
C ASP A 181 -11.20 -26.64 2.51
N GLY A 182 -10.85 -27.82 3.03
CA GLY A 182 -10.88 -28.15 4.44
C GLY A 182 -12.27 -28.10 5.07
N SER A 183 -12.32 -27.98 6.39
CA SER A 183 -13.56 -27.97 7.16
C SER A 183 -13.46 -27.04 8.35
N PHE A 184 -14.57 -26.37 8.67
CA PHE A 184 -14.68 -25.44 9.80
C PHE A 184 -13.52 -24.41 9.82
N ASP A 185 -12.94 -24.16 10.99
CA ASP A 185 -11.85 -23.21 11.24
C ASP A 185 -10.56 -23.50 10.46
N THR A 186 -10.29 -24.77 10.16
CA THR A 186 -9.12 -25.17 9.34
C THR A 186 -9.35 -25.02 7.84
N GLY A 187 -10.61 -24.80 7.41
CA GLY A 187 -10.95 -24.66 6.01
C GLY A 187 -10.73 -23.25 5.46
N SER A 188 -11.02 -23.11 4.17
CA SER A 188 -11.02 -21.85 3.44
C SER A 188 -12.24 -21.78 2.54
N TRP A 189 -12.86 -20.61 2.48
CA TRP A 189 -13.86 -20.28 1.47
C TRP A 189 -13.42 -19.03 0.71
N GLU A 190 -13.04 -19.21 -0.55
CA GLU A 190 -12.79 -18.12 -1.47
C GLU A 190 -14.09 -17.77 -2.20
N THR A 191 -14.54 -16.53 -2.04
CA THR A 191 -15.73 -16.04 -2.75
C THR A 191 -15.35 -15.66 -4.18
N TRP A 192 -16.24 -15.94 -5.13
CA TRP A 192 -16.02 -15.57 -6.52
C TRP A 192 -15.82 -14.06 -6.69
N SER A 193 -15.04 -13.66 -7.69
CA SER A 193 -14.50 -12.30 -7.83
C SER A 193 -15.53 -11.18 -7.89
N GLY A 194 -16.78 -11.45 -8.30
CA GLY A 194 -17.82 -10.42 -8.36
C GLY A 194 -18.58 -10.17 -7.07
N ARG A 195 -18.17 -10.79 -5.94
CA ARG A 195 -18.78 -10.64 -4.60
C ARG A 195 -17.76 -10.61 -3.46
N ARG A 196 -16.47 -10.48 -3.79
CA ARG A 196 -15.37 -10.47 -2.81
C ARG A 196 -15.47 -9.24 -1.90
N GLY A 197 -15.77 -8.09 -2.49
CA GLY A 197 -15.90 -6.81 -1.82
C GLY A 197 -17.12 -6.75 -0.92
N ASP A 198 -18.26 -7.26 -1.40
CA ASP A 198 -19.52 -7.35 -0.64
C ASP A 198 -19.33 -8.08 0.70
N VAL A 199 -18.65 -9.23 0.65
CA VAL A 199 -18.35 -10.04 1.83
C VAL A 199 -17.33 -9.34 2.73
N ALA A 200 -16.27 -8.76 2.16
CA ALA A 200 -15.25 -8.06 2.92
C ALA A 200 -15.82 -6.89 3.72
N ARG A 201 -16.59 -6.01 3.05
CA ARG A 201 -17.22 -4.84 3.69
C ARG A 201 -18.30 -5.23 4.68
N ALA A 202 -18.99 -6.35 4.49
CA ALA A 202 -19.90 -6.90 5.50
C ALA A 202 -19.16 -7.33 6.78
N LEU A 203 -18.00 -7.99 6.68
CA LEU A 203 -17.21 -8.41 7.83
C LEU A 203 -16.53 -7.22 8.54
N MET A 204 -16.04 -6.24 7.78
CA MET A 204 -15.49 -4.99 8.31
C MET A 204 -16.56 -4.19 9.06
N TYR A 205 -17.78 -4.12 8.51
CA TYR A 205 -18.92 -3.54 9.20
C TYR A 205 -19.22 -4.25 10.53
N MET A 206 -19.25 -5.59 10.54
CA MET A 206 -19.51 -6.34 11.78
C MET A 206 -18.47 -6.03 12.86
N ALA A 207 -17.20 -5.86 12.47
CA ALA A 207 -16.12 -5.57 13.41
C ALA A 207 -16.20 -4.16 14.03
N VAL A 208 -16.66 -3.16 13.28
CA VAL A 208 -16.85 -1.79 13.82
C VAL A 208 -18.22 -1.64 14.48
N ARG A 209 -19.24 -2.35 14.03
CA ARG A 209 -20.57 -2.29 14.68
C ARG A 209 -20.51 -2.92 16.07
N TYR A 210 -19.81 -4.04 16.23
CA TYR A 210 -19.83 -4.83 17.46
C TYR A 210 -18.47 -4.79 18.17
N GLU A 211 -18.23 -3.73 18.94
CA GLU A 211 -16.98 -3.53 19.73
C GLU A 211 -17.15 -3.93 21.21
N GLY A 212 -18.17 -4.75 21.51
CA GLY A 212 -18.54 -5.13 22.87
C GLY A 212 -19.45 -4.10 23.56
N GLY A 213 -19.47 -4.12 24.89
CA GLY A 213 -20.28 -3.18 25.68
C GLY A 213 -21.75 -3.58 25.82
N THR A 214 -22.64 -2.60 25.82
CA THR A 214 -24.09 -2.79 26.00
C THR A 214 -24.88 -1.88 25.06
N HIS A 215 -25.86 -2.46 24.36
CA HIS A 215 -26.81 -1.74 23.52
C HIS A 215 -27.49 -0.61 24.32
N ALA A 216 -27.40 0.63 23.86
CA ALA A 216 -27.76 1.79 24.68
C ALA A 216 -29.27 1.89 24.96
N VAL A 217 -30.12 1.43 24.04
CA VAL A 217 -31.59 1.39 24.24
C VAL A 217 -32.06 0.24 25.13
N THR A 218 -31.52 -0.97 24.96
CA THR A 218 -32.04 -2.17 25.65
C THR A 218 -31.24 -2.59 26.87
N GLY A 219 -30.00 -2.15 26.99
CA GLY A 219 -29.07 -2.53 28.06
C GLY A 219 -28.53 -3.96 27.95
N HIS A 220 -28.76 -4.64 26.82
CA HIS A 220 -28.24 -5.98 26.58
C HIS A 220 -26.76 -5.93 26.19
N SER A 221 -25.96 -6.87 26.68
CA SER A 221 -24.54 -6.97 26.30
C SER A 221 -24.38 -7.37 24.85
N GLU A 222 -23.45 -6.71 24.17
CA GLU A 222 -23.07 -7.00 22.78
C GLU A 222 -21.71 -7.70 22.74
N PRO A 223 -21.46 -8.56 21.74
CA PRO A 223 -20.14 -9.16 21.54
C PRO A 223 -19.14 -8.14 20.98
N ASP A 224 -17.86 -8.38 21.23
CA ASP A 224 -16.72 -7.74 20.57
C ASP A 224 -16.25 -8.65 19.42
N LEU A 225 -16.47 -8.22 18.17
CA LEU A 225 -16.20 -8.98 16.96
C LEU A 225 -14.94 -8.42 16.29
N ILE A 226 -13.90 -9.23 16.18
CA ILE A 226 -12.57 -8.78 15.74
C ILE A 226 -12.10 -9.52 14.48
N LEU A 227 -11.63 -8.79 13.47
CA LEU A 227 -10.96 -9.39 12.30
C LEU A 227 -9.50 -9.74 12.63
N THR A 228 -9.01 -10.90 12.18
CA THR A 228 -7.63 -11.34 12.47
C THR A 228 -7.10 -12.34 11.46
N ASP A 229 -5.81 -12.26 11.14
CA ASP A 229 -5.13 -13.29 10.35
C ASP A 229 -4.77 -14.55 11.18
N ASP A 230 -4.92 -14.49 12.51
CA ASP A 230 -4.63 -15.63 13.39
C ASP A 230 -5.78 -16.64 13.39
N ARG A 231 -5.59 -17.71 12.62
CA ARG A 231 -6.52 -18.85 12.55
C ARG A 231 -6.77 -19.53 13.90
N ASN A 232 -5.85 -19.47 14.86
CA ASN A 232 -6.06 -20.05 16.18
C ASN A 232 -7.10 -19.25 16.97
N LEU A 233 -7.05 -17.92 16.88
CA LEU A 233 -8.06 -17.05 17.51
C LEU A 233 -9.44 -17.27 16.88
N ILE A 234 -9.49 -17.42 15.55
CA ILE A 234 -10.74 -17.76 14.84
C ILE A 234 -11.29 -19.10 15.32
N ALA A 235 -10.45 -20.14 15.39
CA ALA A 235 -10.85 -21.47 15.86
C ALA A 235 -11.45 -21.44 17.28
N GLN A 236 -10.86 -20.65 18.19
CA GLN A 236 -11.31 -20.50 19.57
C GLN A 236 -12.67 -19.81 19.71
N SER A 237 -13.13 -19.13 18.66
CA SER A 237 -14.41 -18.41 18.65
C SER A 237 -15.60 -19.33 18.43
N ASN A 238 -15.38 -20.54 17.89
CA ASN A 238 -16.41 -21.53 17.63
C ASN A 238 -16.88 -22.28 18.89
N GLN A 239 -17.46 -21.58 19.86
CA GLN A 239 -17.88 -22.19 21.13
C GLN A 239 -19.35 -22.60 21.16
N GLY A 240 -20.13 -22.24 20.13
CA GLY A 240 -21.58 -22.53 20.12
C GLY A 240 -22.33 -21.90 21.29
N ALA A 241 -21.75 -20.86 21.90
CA ALA A 241 -22.31 -20.08 23.00
C ALA A 241 -22.14 -18.58 22.71
N ASN A 242 -22.92 -17.74 23.39
CA ASN A 242 -22.65 -16.31 23.40
C ASN A 242 -21.33 -16.06 24.15
N ILE A 243 -20.33 -15.47 23.49
CA ILE A 243 -19.03 -15.13 24.09
C ILE A 243 -18.77 -13.64 23.94
N SER A 244 -17.98 -13.07 24.86
CA SER A 244 -17.73 -11.62 24.90
C SER A 244 -16.83 -11.12 23.79
N VAL A 245 -15.90 -11.97 23.30
CA VAL A 245 -14.99 -11.65 22.20
C VAL A 245 -15.01 -12.82 21.22
N ALA A 246 -15.17 -12.54 19.94
CA ALA A 246 -15.09 -13.54 18.87
C ALA A 246 -14.29 -12.99 17.69
N TYR A 247 -13.60 -13.88 16.99
CA TYR A 247 -12.69 -13.58 15.89
C TYR A 247 -13.16 -14.25 14.60
N MET A 248 -12.97 -13.59 13.46
CA MET A 248 -13.28 -14.16 12.15
C MET A 248 -12.49 -13.50 11.02
N GLY A 249 -12.31 -14.22 9.92
CA GLY A 249 -11.84 -13.69 8.64
C GLY A 249 -10.36 -13.30 8.62
N LEU A 250 -9.61 -13.78 7.62
CA LEU A 250 -8.22 -13.37 7.44
C LEU A 250 -8.21 -11.91 7.01
N LYS A 251 -7.89 -11.01 7.95
CA LYS A 251 -7.94 -9.55 7.77
C LYS A 251 -7.20 -9.12 6.50
N SER A 252 -6.01 -9.66 6.27
CA SER A 252 -5.21 -9.42 5.06
C SER A 252 -5.96 -9.76 3.75
N VAL A 253 -6.65 -10.90 3.71
CA VAL A 253 -7.43 -11.32 2.54
C VAL A 253 -8.66 -10.45 2.35
N LEU A 254 -9.34 -10.07 3.42
CA LEU A 254 -10.52 -9.20 3.33
C LEU A 254 -10.14 -7.81 2.84
N LEU A 255 -8.98 -7.28 3.24
CA LEU A 255 -8.43 -6.02 2.71
C LEU A 255 -8.11 -6.12 1.22
N GLN A 256 -7.45 -7.20 0.79
CA GLN A 256 -7.20 -7.47 -0.62
C GLN A 256 -8.51 -7.54 -1.42
N TRP A 257 -9.50 -8.29 -0.94
CA TRP A 257 -10.79 -8.46 -1.61
C TRP A 257 -11.61 -7.17 -1.68
N HIS A 258 -11.54 -6.34 -0.65
CA HIS A 258 -12.14 -5.01 -0.66
C HIS A 258 -11.58 -4.15 -1.81
N GLN A 259 -10.28 -4.25 -2.08
CA GLN A 259 -9.60 -3.51 -3.17
C GLN A 259 -9.89 -4.12 -4.55
N GLU A 260 -9.86 -5.45 -4.68
CA GLU A 260 -10.09 -6.16 -5.95
C GLU A 260 -11.53 -6.05 -6.47
N ASP A 261 -12.50 -5.81 -5.59
CA ASP A 261 -13.93 -5.73 -5.92
C ASP A 261 -14.56 -4.46 -5.29
N PRO A 262 -14.42 -3.30 -5.97
CA PRO A 262 -14.94 -2.02 -5.50
C PRO A 262 -16.46 -1.98 -5.35
N VAL A 263 -16.97 -1.05 -4.55
CA VAL A 263 -18.42 -0.89 -4.31
C VAL A 263 -19.15 -0.59 -5.62
N ASP A 264 -20.12 -1.45 -5.95
CA ASP A 264 -20.98 -1.27 -7.13
C ASP A 264 -22.40 -0.81 -6.79
N ASP A 265 -23.21 -0.59 -7.83
CA ASP A 265 -24.59 -0.09 -7.67
C ASP A 265 -25.50 -1.10 -6.98
N MET A 266 -25.22 -2.40 -7.11
CA MET A 266 -26.01 -3.43 -6.44
C MET A 266 -25.77 -3.38 -4.94
N GLU A 267 -24.52 -3.22 -4.52
CA GLU A 267 -24.15 -3.14 -3.12
C GLU A 267 -24.67 -1.85 -2.46
N ARG A 268 -24.57 -0.69 -3.14
CA ARG A 268 -25.20 0.57 -2.69
C ARG A 268 -26.71 0.44 -2.52
N ARG A 269 -27.40 -0.16 -3.49
CA ARG A 269 -28.85 -0.41 -3.43
C ARG A 269 -29.20 -1.31 -2.25
N ARG A 270 -28.38 -2.33 -1.98
CA ARG A 270 -28.56 -3.24 -0.86
C ARG A 270 -28.45 -2.49 0.47
N ASN A 271 -27.43 -1.63 0.62
CA ASN A 271 -27.24 -0.78 1.78
C ASN A 271 -28.44 0.16 2.02
N ASP A 272 -28.98 0.77 0.96
CA ASP A 272 -30.20 1.59 1.02
C ASP A 272 -31.43 0.82 1.53
N VAL A 273 -31.61 -0.41 1.03
CA VAL A 273 -32.73 -1.25 1.47
C VAL A 273 -32.58 -1.60 2.93
N VAL A 274 -31.42 -2.11 3.36
CA VAL A 274 -31.20 -2.47 4.77
C VAL A 274 -31.40 -1.25 5.67
N TYR A 275 -30.86 -0.09 5.29
CA TYR A 275 -31.08 1.17 6.01
C TYR A 275 -32.56 1.51 6.20
N SER A 276 -33.38 1.33 5.16
CA SER A 276 -34.81 1.64 5.22
C SER A 276 -35.59 0.80 6.26
N PHE A 277 -35.03 -0.34 6.67
CA PHE A 277 -35.58 -1.18 7.74
C PHE A 277 -34.85 -0.97 9.07
N GLN A 278 -33.53 -1.16 9.10
CA GLN A 278 -32.73 -1.23 10.32
C GLN A 278 -32.23 0.14 10.82
N GLY A 279 -32.35 1.19 10.01
CA GLY A 279 -32.03 2.56 10.42
C GLY A 279 -30.54 2.89 10.49
N ASN A 280 -29.65 1.93 10.27
CA ASN A 280 -28.21 2.13 10.17
C ASN A 280 -27.66 1.72 8.80
N ARG A 281 -26.52 2.29 8.40
CA ARG A 281 -25.86 2.03 7.10
C ARG A 281 -24.52 1.35 7.32
N ASN A 282 -24.07 0.56 6.35
CA ASN A 282 -22.69 0.10 6.31
C ASN A 282 -21.79 1.25 5.80
N PRO A 283 -20.91 1.81 6.66
CA PRO A 283 -20.12 2.98 6.30
C PRO A 283 -19.04 2.66 5.28
N PHE A 284 -18.62 1.40 5.15
CA PHE A 284 -17.62 0.96 4.18
C PHE A 284 -18.21 0.75 2.78
N ILE A 285 -19.53 0.74 2.65
CA ILE A 285 -20.21 0.81 1.34
C ILE A 285 -20.37 2.27 0.91
N ASP A 286 -20.79 3.14 1.83
CA ASP A 286 -21.04 4.55 1.52
C ASP A 286 -19.75 5.38 1.41
N ASN A 287 -18.71 4.99 2.16
CA ASN A 287 -17.37 5.62 2.20
C ASN A 287 -16.30 4.50 2.26
N PRO A 288 -16.04 3.78 1.16
CA PRO A 288 -15.09 2.67 1.12
C PRO A 288 -13.67 3.08 1.57
N GLU A 289 -13.30 4.35 1.41
CA GLU A 289 -12.03 4.90 1.88
C GLU A 289 -11.81 4.77 3.40
N TYR A 290 -12.87 4.60 4.20
CA TYR A 290 -12.73 4.41 5.65
C TYR A 290 -12.05 3.09 6.02
N VAL A 291 -12.04 2.09 5.11
CA VAL A 291 -11.38 0.81 5.36
C VAL A 291 -9.88 0.99 5.60
N ALA A 292 -9.19 1.77 4.76
CA ALA A 292 -7.75 1.98 4.88
C ALA A 292 -7.39 2.69 6.20
N CYS A 293 -8.19 3.67 6.61
CA CYS A 293 -7.95 4.35 7.89
C CYS A 293 -8.21 3.41 9.08
N VAL A 294 -9.39 2.76 9.15
CA VAL A 294 -9.76 1.91 10.30
C VAL A 294 -8.88 0.67 10.41
N PHE A 295 -8.59 -0.02 9.31
CA PHE A 295 -7.96 -1.33 9.34
C PHE A 295 -6.47 -1.30 8.98
N GLU A 296 -5.97 -0.27 8.31
CA GLU A 296 -4.56 -0.15 7.89
C GLU A 296 -3.84 1.05 8.52
N ASN A 297 -4.56 1.87 9.30
CA ASN A 297 -4.06 3.09 9.94
C ASN A 297 -3.56 4.15 8.93
N ILE A 298 -4.18 4.17 7.74
CA ILE A 298 -3.90 5.11 6.65
C ILE A 298 -5.05 6.13 6.57
N CYS A 299 -4.93 7.22 7.34
CA CYS A 299 -6.01 8.19 7.54
C CYS A 299 -5.76 9.51 6.82
N ASN A 300 -6.07 9.55 5.52
CA ASN A 300 -6.06 10.80 4.75
C ASN A 300 -7.51 11.24 4.52
N GLY A 301 -7.98 12.19 5.32
CA GLY A 301 -9.36 12.69 5.25
C GLY A 301 -9.61 13.51 3.98
N GLY A 302 -10.66 13.14 3.22
CA GLY A 302 -11.29 14.04 2.25
C GLY A 302 -11.69 13.42 0.92
N GLY A 303 -12.77 12.63 0.91
CA GLY A 303 -13.82 12.62 -0.11
C GLY A 303 -13.45 12.36 -1.58
N GLY A 304 -13.87 11.19 -2.06
CA GLY A 304 -14.29 11.03 -3.45
C GLY A 304 -13.66 9.87 -4.20
N GLY A 305 -14.03 8.64 -3.84
CA GLY A 305 -13.71 7.44 -4.61
C GLY A 305 -12.25 7.03 -4.50
N SER A 306 -12.03 5.75 -4.19
CA SER A 306 -10.71 5.18 -4.36
C SER A 306 -10.81 3.65 -4.50
N GLY A 307 -11.22 3.15 -5.68
CA GLY A 307 -10.11 2.61 -6.47
C GLY A 307 -9.35 3.88 -6.81
N ASP A 308 -8.16 4.03 -6.20
CA ASP A 308 -7.26 5.19 -6.23
C ASP A 308 -7.70 6.22 -7.27
N THR A 309 -7.94 7.49 -6.95
CA THR A 309 -8.29 8.51 -7.98
C THR A 309 -7.12 9.45 -8.28
N THR A 310 -6.00 9.23 -7.62
CA THR A 310 -4.79 10.01 -7.79
C THR A 310 -3.99 9.34 -8.88
N ALA A 311 -4.20 9.80 -10.11
CA ALA A 311 -3.37 9.37 -11.22
C ALA A 311 -1.88 9.46 -10.84
N PRO A 312 -1.05 8.49 -11.25
CA PRO A 312 0.33 8.47 -10.81
C PRO A 312 1.10 9.73 -11.19
N ALA A 313 2.27 9.91 -10.62
CA ALA A 313 3.20 10.91 -11.10
C ALA A 313 3.48 10.66 -12.60
N ALA A 314 3.57 11.75 -13.37
CA ALA A 314 3.99 11.66 -14.76
C ALA A 314 5.37 10.98 -14.83
N PRO A 315 5.57 10.01 -15.74
CA PRO A 315 6.86 9.37 -15.92
C PRO A 315 8.00 10.38 -16.06
N SER A 316 9.04 10.23 -15.24
CA SER A 316 10.18 11.13 -15.22
C SER A 316 11.31 10.58 -16.08
N TYR A 317 12.20 11.47 -16.55
CA TYR A 317 13.37 11.12 -17.35
C TYR A 317 13.08 10.29 -18.62
N LEU A 318 11.94 10.55 -19.28
CA LEU A 318 11.70 10.00 -20.60
C LEU A 318 12.87 10.37 -21.53
N SER A 319 13.39 9.37 -22.22
CA SER A 319 14.45 9.49 -23.22
C SER A 319 14.03 8.76 -24.49
N ALA A 320 14.52 9.22 -25.64
CA ALA A 320 14.27 8.60 -26.94
C ALA A 320 15.59 8.42 -27.68
N THR A 321 15.94 7.16 -27.95
CA THR A 321 17.17 6.77 -28.63
C THR A 321 16.83 6.37 -30.07
N PRO A 322 17.28 7.12 -31.09
CA PRO A 322 17.02 6.78 -32.48
C PRO A 322 17.88 5.59 -32.93
N GLY A 323 17.22 4.58 -33.51
CA GLY A 323 17.85 3.46 -34.21
C GLY A 323 17.44 3.42 -35.69
N THR A 324 17.83 2.35 -36.39
CA THR A 324 17.41 2.12 -37.79
C THR A 324 16.03 1.49 -37.80
N GLY A 325 15.00 2.22 -38.26
CA GLY A 325 13.62 1.74 -38.29
C GLY A 325 12.98 1.55 -36.91
N ILE A 326 13.57 2.15 -35.87
CA ILE A 326 13.13 2.04 -34.48
C ILE A 326 13.45 3.33 -33.72
N VAL A 327 12.60 3.67 -32.75
CA VAL A 327 12.96 4.57 -31.63
C VAL A 327 12.74 3.81 -30.34
N SER A 328 13.81 3.64 -29.56
CA SER A 328 13.74 3.02 -28.23
C SER A 328 13.52 4.10 -27.18
N LEU A 329 12.44 3.96 -26.42
CA LEU A 329 12.06 4.85 -25.33
C LEU A 329 12.37 4.18 -24.00
N ALA A 330 12.87 4.96 -23.05
CA ALA A 330 13.05 4.54 -21.67
C ALA A 330 12.73 5.70 -20.72
N TRP A 331 12.16 5.39 -19.56
CA TRP A 331 11.85 6.35 -18.49
C TRP A 331 12.09 5.69 -17.13
N ASN A 332 12.00 6.48 -16.07
CA ASN A 332 12.09 5.93 -14.71
C ASN A 332 10.80 5.19 -14.35
N GLN A 333 10.94 4.01 -13.75
CA GLN A 333 9.79 3.29 -13.20
C GLN A 333 9.09 4.16 -12.14
N GLY A 334 7.76 4.30 -12.25
CA GLY A 334 6.97 4.95 -11.21
C GLY A 334 7.07 4.15 -9.90
N SER A 335 7.29 4.85 -8.80
CA SER A 335 7.48 4.27 -7.47
C SER A 335 6.17 3.99 -6.72
N GLU A 336 5.03 4.23 -7.38
CA GLU A 336 3.71 4.05 -6.78
C GLU A 336 3.35 2.58 -6.73
N SER A 337 2.91 2.12 -5.56
CA SER A 337 2.68 0.71 -5.25
C SER A 337 1.55 0.08 -6.07
N ASP A 338 0.66 0.91 -6.59
CA ASP A 338 -0.49 0.57 -7.41
C ASP A 338 -0.28 0.88 -8.89
N LEU A 339 0.92 1.25 -9.33
CA LEU A 339 1.23 1.42 -10.74
C LEU A 339 0.90 0.14 -11.55
N ALA A 340 -0.05 0.21 -12.47
CA ALA A 340 -0.42 -0.90 -13.36
C ALA A 340 0.35 -0.91 -14.68
N GLY A 341 0.87 0.24 -15.12
CA GLY A 341 1.73 0.33 -16.31
C GLY A 341 1.66 1.68 -16.98
N TYR A 342 1.96 1.72 -18.27
CA TYR A 342 2.13 2.98 -19.01
C TYR A 342 1.37 2.98 -20.35
N TYR A 343 1.00 4.18 -20.81
CA TYR A 343 0.66 4.43 -22.20
C TYR A 343 1.71 5.33 -22.86
N VAL A 344 2.08 4.96 -24.07
CA VAL A 344 3.06 5.66 -24.89
C VAL A 344 2.35 6.35 -26.03
N TYR A 345 2.69 7.62 -26.23
CA TYR A 345 2.08 8.45 -27.26
C TYR A 345 3.14 9.06 -28.18
N ARG A 346 2.77 9.25 -29.45
CA ARG A 346 3.62 9.85 -30.48
C ARG A 346 2.91 10.92 -31.27
N SER A 347 3.62 11.98 -31.67
CA SER A 347 3.18 12.98 -32.64
C SER A 347 4.24 13.27 -33.69
N ASP A 348 3.80 13.74 -34.86
CA ASP A 348 4.66 14.31 -35.91
C ASP A 348 4.87 15.83 -35.71
N ILE A 349 4.21 16.43 -34.71
CA ILE A 349 4.22 17.86 -34.40
C ILE A 349 4.47 18.03 -32.91
N SER A 350 5.51 18.80 -32.54
CA SER A 350 5.83 19.10 -31.14
C SER A 350 4.64 19.68 -30.39
N GLY A 351 4.40 19.18 -29.18
CA GLY A 351 3.48 19.71 -28.19
C GLY A 351 1.99 19.49 -28.46
N SER A 352 1.60 18.76 -29.50
CA SER A 352 0.17 18.53 -29.83
C SER A 352 -0.04 17.29 -30.72
N ASN A 353 -1.29 16.86 -30.93
CA ASN A 353 -1.69 15.75 -31.83
C ASN A 353 -1.08 14.38 -31.51
N TYR A 354 -0.81 14.12 -30.23
CA TYR A 354 -0.34 12.83 -29.78
C TYR A 354 -1.34 11.70 -30.04
N THR A 355 -0.87 10.63 -30.66
CA THR A 355 -1.60 9.39 -30.92
C THR A 355 -1.00 8.26 -30.07
N ARG A 356 -1.84 7.49 -29.38
CA ARG A 356 -1.41 6.38 -28.53
C ARG A 356 -0.89 5.21 -29.37
N LEU A 357 0.26 4.64 -28.99
CA LEU A 357 0.93 3.55 -29.72
C LEU A 357 0.54 2.16 -29.21
N ASN A 358 0.37 1.99 -27.90
CA ASN A 358 -0.02 0.72 -27.29
C ASN A 358 -1.52 0.68 -26.91
N THR A 359 -2.14 -0.49 -27.06
CA THR A 359 -3.56 -0.71 -26.69
C THR A 359 -3.73 -1.26 -25.28
N SER A 360 -2.78 -2.07 -24.83
CA SER A 360 -2.69 -2.61 -23.47
C SER A 360 -1.60 -1.88 -22.70
N LEU A 361 -1.75 -1.80 -21.37
CA LEU A 361 -0.70 -1.24 -20.50
C LEU A 361 0.60 -2.04 -20.64
N ILE A 362 1.71 -1.31 -20.76
CA ILE A 362 3.06 -1.88 -20.66
C ILE A 362 3.56 -1.71 -19.23
N THR A 363 4.12 -2.76 -18.64
CA THR A 363 4.59 -2.72 -17.23
C THR A 363 6.05 -2.34 -17.10
N ALA A 364 6.84 -2.57 -18.15
CA ALA A 364 8.22 -2.12 -18.24
C ALA A 364 8.28 -0.61 -18.53
N ALA A 365 9.20 0.10 -17.87
CA ALA A 365 9.49 1.51 -18.15
C ALA A 365 10.33 1.71 -19.43
N ALA A 366 10.03 0.94 -20.47
CA ALA A 366 10.67 1.00 -21.78
C ALA A 366 9.68 0.61 -22.88
N PHE A 367 9.85 1.19 -24.07
CA PHE A 367 9.04 0.89 -25.24
C PHE A 367 9.79 1.12 -26.54
N ASP A 368 9.74 0.16 -27.45
CA ASP A 368 10.30 0.30 -28.79
C ASP A 368 9.21 0.63 -29.82
N ASP A 369 9.30 1.81 -30.43
CA ASP A 369 8.46 2.19 -31.56
C ASP A 369 9.11 1.80 -32.89
N TYR A 370 8.66 0.69 -33.47
CA TYR A 370 9.08 0.20 -34.80
C TYR A 370 8.28 0.82 -35.96
N ASN A 371 7.20 1.57 -35.68
CA ASN A 371 6.32 2.14 -36.72
C ASN A 371 6.78 3.54 -37.12
N VAL A 372 8.09 3.72 -37.31
CA VAL A 372 8.75 5.00 -37.58
C VAL A 372 9.43 4.98 -38.93
N THR A 373 9.39 6.10 -39.65
CA THR A 373 10.11 6.27 -40.91
C THR A 373 11.44 6.96 -40.66
N GLY A 374 12.54 6.39 -41.16
CA GLY A 374 13.87 6.99 -41.07
C GLY A 374 13.91 8.42 -41.64
N GLY A 375 14.53 9.34 -40.90
CA GLY A 375 14.63 10.75 -41.28
C GLY A 375 13.41 11.62 -41.00
N SER A 376 12.29 11.04 -40.54
CA SER A 376 11.15 11.80 -40.00
C SER A 376 11.35 12.05 -38.52
N ASN A 377 11.13 13.26 -38.03
CA ASN A 377 11.26 13.57 -36.60
C ASN A 377 9.94 13.28 -35.88
N TYR A 378 9.99 12.50 -34.81
CA TYR A 378 8.84 12.12 -33.99
C TYR A 378 9.00 12.65 -32.57
N PHE A 379 7.88 13.00 -31.94
CA PHE A 379 7.79 13.52 -30.58
C PHE A 379 7.03 12.53 -29.70
N TYR A 380 7.55 12.23 -28.51
CA TYR A 380 7.04 11.20 -27.61
C TYR A 380 6.74 11.77 -26.23
N VAL A 381 5.64 11.31 -25.66
CA VAL A 381 5.26 11.49 -24.26
C VAL A 381 4.71 10.16 -23.72
N VAL A 382 4.84 9.95 -22.41
CA VAL A 382 4.38 8.75 -21.72
C VAL A 382 3.51 9.17 -20.53
N THR A 383 2.47 8.40 -20.25
CA THR A 383 1.67 8.50 -19.03
C THR A 383 1.82 7.21 -18.24
N ALA A 384 1.66 7.31 -16.92
CA ALA A 384 1.57 6.21 -15.99
C ALA A 384 0.10 5.98 -15.65
N VAL A 385 -0.27 4.72 -15.46
CA VAL A 385 -1.65 4.30 -15.14
C VAL A 385 -1.59 3.39 -13.94
N ASP A 386 -2.37 3.69 -12.90
CA ASP A 386 -2.52 2.83 -11.72
C ASP A 386 -3.49 1.66 -11.96
N ALA A 387 -3.57 0.76 -10.98
CA ALA A 387 -4.43 -0.43 -10.97
C ALA A 387 -5.93 -0.10 -10.92
N SER A 388 -6.26 1.14 -10.57
CA SER A 388 -7.61 1.68 -10.56
C SER A 388 -7.97 2.38 -11.88
N GLY A 389 -7.01 2.52 -12.79
CA GLY A 389 -7.17 2.98 -14.17
C GLY A 389 -7.00 4.49 -14.37
N ASN A 390 -6.46 5.23 -13.40
CA ASN A 390 -6.24 6.67 -13.58
C ASN A 390 -4.91 6.91 -14.27
N GLU A 391 -4.97 7.80 -15.24
CA GLU A 391 -3.85 8.07 -16.13
C GLU A 391 -3.26 9.44 -15.79
N SER A 392 -1.94 9.46 -15.60
CA SER A 392 -1.20 10.65 -15.25
C SER A 392 -1.20 11.69 -16.36
N VAL A 393 -0.76 12.91 -16.03
CA VAL A 393 -0.43 13.90 -17.07
C VAL A 393 0.77 13.41 -17.89
N PHE A 394 0.90 13.91 -19.13
CA PHE A 394 2.05 13.59 -19.98
C PHE A 394 3.38 13.90 -19.28
N SER A 395 4.35 13.01 -19.45
CA SER A 395 5.76 13.27 -19.18
C SER A 395 6.28 14.48 -19.96
N SER A 396 7.51 14.91 -19.66
CA SER A 396 8.22 15.86 -20.52
C SER A 396 8.40 15.26 -21.92
N GLU A 397 8.07 16.05 -22.96
CA GLU A 397 8.24 15.64 -24.36
C GLU A 397 9.73 15.42 -24.68
N VAL A 398 10.01 14.31 -25.35
CA VAL A 398 11.28 14.09 -26.06
C VAL A 398 11.03 13.91 -27.54
N ASN A 399 12.07 14.06 -28.35
CA ASN A 399 12.00 13.74 -29.77
C ASN A 399 13.15 12.85 -30.20
N ALA A 400 12.91 12.11 -31.26
CA ALA A 400 13.93 11.35 -31.96
C ALA A 400 13.65 11.40 -33.45
N THR A 401 14.72 11.56 -34.24
CA THR A 401 14.71 11.30 -35.67
C THR A 401 15.36 9.93 -35.86
N PRO A 402 14.57 8.86 -36.11
CA PRO A 402 15.13 7.54 -36.37
C PRO A 402 16.09 7.67 -37.53
N ASN A 403 17.19 6.92 -37.45
CA ASN A 403 18.20 6.96 -38.49
C ASN A 403 17.50 6.60 -39.80
N GLN A 404 17.63 7.48 -40.80
CA GLN A 404 17.59 7.04 -42.19
C GLN A 404 18.48 5.81 -42.20
N GLY A 405 17.93 4.64 -42.53
CA GLY A 405 18.75 3.43 -42.59
C GLY A 405 19.99 3.80 -43.38
N SER A 406 21.13 3.92 -42.68
CA SER A 406 22.39 3.94 -43.38
C SER A 406 22.37 2.62 -44.14
N THR A 407 22.71 2.69 -45.42
CA THR A 407 22.77 1.57 -46.36
C THR A 407 23.86 0.56 -45.95
N GLY A 408 23.81 0.09 -44.72
CA GLY A 408 24.64 -0.92 -44.10
C GLY A 408 23.69 -1.98 -43.56
N SER A 409 23.63 -3.09 -44.29
CA SER A 409 22.85 -4.31 -44.05
C SER A 409 22.44 -4.50 -42.57
N GLY A 410 21.15 -4.36 -42.27
CA GLY A 410 20.55 -5.19 -41.22
C GLY A 410 20.84 -6.66 -41.56
N GLN A 411 20.95 -7.53 -40.55
CA GLN A 411 21.26 -8.93 -40.82
C GLN A 411 20.05 -9.57 -41.50
N VAL A 412 20.15 -9.88 -42.80
CA VAL A 412 19.09 -10.53 -43.58
C VAL A 412 19.63 -11.84 -44.15
N TRP A 413 18.86 -12.91 -44.06
CA TRP A 413 19.20 -14.23 -44.61
C TRP A 413 17.97 -14.91 -45.19
N ILE A 414 18.20 -15.94 -46.02
CA ILE A 414 17.15 -16.80 -46.58
C ILE A 414 16.63 -17.71 -45.46
N ASN A 415 15.33 -17.64 -45.21
CA ASN A 415 14.68 -18.20 -44.03
C ASN A 415 13.81 -19.42 -44.34
N GLU A 416 13.16 -19.43 -45.50
CA GLU A 416 12.23 -20.46 -45.94
C GLU A 416 12.20 -20.50 -47.47
N LEU A 417 12.02 -21.68 -48.06
CA LEU A 417 11.87 -21.84 -49.51
C LEU A 417 10.99 -23.05 -49.89
N HIS A 418 10.22 -22.88 -50.96
CA HIS A 418 9.38 -23.92 -51.58
C HIS A 418 9.62 -23.98 -53.08
N TYR A 419 10.01 -25.15 -53.61
CA TYR A 419 10.36 -25.39 -55.00
C TYR A 419 9.75 -26.66 -55.63
N ASP A 420 9.22 -27.62 -54.86
CA ASP A 420 8.63 -28.87 -55.38
C ASP A 420 7.48 -29.41 -54.49
N ASN A 421 6.40 -29.91 -55.11
CA ASN A 421 5.27 -30.54 -54.42
C ASN A 421 4.51 -31.61 -55.26
N ASP A 422 3.59 -32.34 -54.61
CA ASP A 422 2.76 -33.37 -55.27
C ASP A 422 1.92 -32.79 -56.44
N GLY A 423 2.34 -33.12 -57.66
CA GLY A 423 1.56 -32.92 -58.89
C GLY A 423 2.02 -31.76 -59.77
N THR A 424 1.92 -30.51 -59.31
CA THR A 424 2.23 -29.32 -60.12
C THR A 424 2.93 -28.28 -59.26
N ASP A 425 4.17 -27.90 -59.62
CA ASP A 425 5.00 -26.85 -58.99
C ASP A 425 4.20 -25.55 -58.80
N THR A 426 3.46 -25.46 -57.71
CA THR A 426 2.45 -24.42 -57.46
C THR A 426 2.68 -23.83 -56.09
N GLY A 427 2.70 -22.50 -56.03
CA GLY A 427 2.91 -21.78 -54.77
C GLY A 427 4.38 -21.62 -54.40
N GLU A 428 5.32 -21.75 -55.33
CA GLU A 428 6.76 -21.57 -55.12
C GLU A 428 7.09 -20.15 -54.59
N PHE A 429 7.94 -20.08 -53.57
CA PHE A 429 8.37 -18.83 -52.95
C PHE A 429 9.71 -18.98 -52.26
N ILE A 430 10.36 -17.83 -52.02
CA ILE A 430 11.52 -17.70 -51.15
C ILE A 430 11.17 -16.66 -50.08
N GLU A 431 11.56 -16.91 -48.84
CA GLU A 431 11.42 -15.99 -47.74
C GLU A 431 12.78 -15.57 -47.20
N VAL A 432 12.88 -14.31 -46.79
CA VAL A 432 14.01 -13.81 -46.00
C VAL A 432 13.55 -13.41 -44.61
N ALA A 433 14.43 -13.60 -43.63
CA ALA A 433 14.27 -13.07 -42.28
C ALA A 433 15.42 -12.13 -41.95
N GLY A 434 15.16 -11.16 -41.06
CA GLY A 434 16.20 -10.24 -40.62
C GLY A 434 15.72 -9.23 -39.59
N SER A 435 16.61 -8.30 -39.24
CA SER A 435 16.32 -7.24 -38.28
C SER A 435 15.12 -6.41 -38.74
N ALA A 436 14.14 -6.22 -37.85
CA ALA A 436 12.99 -5.37 -38.08
C ALA A 436 13.45 -3.94 -38.39
N GLY A 437 12.71 -3.25 -39.27
CA GLY A 437 13.09 -1.92 -39.75
C GLY A 437 14.05 -1.93 -40.94
N THR A 438 14.57 -3.10 -41.37
CA THR A 438 15.41 -3.20 -42.57
C THR A 438 14.58 -2.95 -43.83
N ASP A 439 14.95 -1.91 -44.60
CA ASP A 439 14.38 -1.63 -45.92
C ASP A 439 14.97 -2.57 -46.98
N LEU A 440 14.11 -3.35 -47.62
CA LEU A 440 14.45 -4.29 -48.67
C LEU A 440 14.38 -3.69 -50.08
N SER A 441 14.16 -2.38 -50.21
CA SER A 441 14.17 -1.69 -51.50
C SER A 441 15.50 -1.91 -52.24
N GLY A 442 15.42 -2.57 -53.39
CA GLY A 442 16.58 -2.89 -54.23
C GLY A 442 17.26 -4.23 -53.92
N TRP A 443 16.83 -4.95 -52.88
CA TRP A 443 17.28 -6.31 -52.61
C TRP A 443 16.66 -7.31 -53.60
N GLN A 444 17.38 -8.39 -53.89
CA GLN A 444 16.96 -9.38 -54.88
C GLN A 444 17.25 -10.80 -54.42
N ILE A 445 16.40 -11.73 -54.83
CA ILE A 445 16.67 -13.17 -54.86
C ILE A 445 16.92 -13.57 -56.31
N ILE A 446 18.02 -14.28 -56.59
CA ILE A 446 18.34 -14.80 -57.93
C ILE A 446 18.50 -16.31 -57.87
N ALA A 447 17.75 -17.03 -58.70
CA ALA A 447 17.83 -18.48 -58.82
C ALA A 447 18.82 -18.89 -59.93
N TYR A 448 19.58 -19.95 -59.69
CA TYR A 448 20.65 -20.47 -60.53
C TYR A 448 20.43 -21.95 -60.84
N ASN A 449 20.66 -22.33 -62.10
CA ASN A 449 20.46 -23.68 -62.59
C ASN A 449 21.74 -24.50 -62.39
N GLY A 450 21.62 -25.66 -61.73
CA GLY A 450 22.71 -26.62 -61.48
C GLY A 450 23.39 -27.14 -62.73
N ASN A 451 22.63 -27.30 -63.80
CA ASN A 451 23.12 -27.67 -65.12
C ASN A 451 23.64 -26.44 -65.88
N GLY A 452 24.83 -25.99 -65.48
CA GLY A 452 25.59 -24.94 -66.17
C GLY A 452 25.84 -23.69 -65.34
N GLY A 453 25.23 -23.57 -64.16
CA GLY A 453 25.49 -22.51 -63.18
C GLY A 453 24.90 -21.15 -63.55
N THR A 454 24.03 -21.06 -64.54
CA THR A 454 23.50 -19.77 -65.04
C THR A 454 22.27 -19.32 -64.25
N ALA A 455 22.16 -18.02 -63.99
CA ALA A 455 20.98 -17.38 -63.42
C ALA A 455 19.78 -17.49 -64.38
N TYR A 456 18.61 -17.86 -63.88
CA TYR A 456 17.42 -18.06 -64.71
C TYR A 456 16.14 -17.36 -64.21
N ALA A 457 16.08 -16.99 -62.93
CA ALA A 457 14.94 -16.26 -62.37
C ALA A 457 15.39 -15.21 -61.33
N THR A 458 14.61 -14.14 -61.19
CA THR A 458 14.85 -13.07 -60.22
C THR A 458 13.55 -12.67 -59.53
N GLY A 459 13.53 -12.72 -58.21
CA GLY A 459 12.49 -12.14 -57.35
C GLY A 459 13.02 -10.84 -56.73
N ASN A 460 12.30 -9.74 -56.89
CA ASN A 460 12.67 -8.48 -56.22
C ASN A 460 12.01 -8.41 -54.85
N LEU A 461 12.79 -8.10 -53.82
CA LEU A 461 12.28 -7.80 -52.49
C LEU A 461 11.94 -6.31 -52.41
N SER A 462 10.99 -5.97 -51.54
CA SER A 462 10.56 -4.59 -51.32
C SER A 462 9.86 -4.45 -49.98
N GLY A 463 9.68 -3.22 -49.52
CA GLY A 463 9.08 -2.94 -48.22
C GLY A 463 10.10 -3.04 -47.08
N VAL A 464 9.59 -2.94 -45.85
CA VAL A 464 10.40 -2.97 -44.63
C VAL A 464 10.08 -4.25 -43.87
N ILE A 465 11.10 -4.94 -43.36
CA ILE A 465 10.89 -6.10 -42.48
C ILE A 465 10.17 -5.63 -41.21
N ALA A 466 8.96 -6.14 -40.97
CA ALA A 466 8.18 -5.82 -39.78
C ALA A 466 8.73 -6.58 -38.56
N ASN A 467 8.58 -6.01 -37.36
CA ASN A 467 8.88 -6.75 -36.13
C ASN A 467 7.78 -7.78 -35.86
N GLN A 468 8.14 -9.06 -35.97
CA GLN A 468 7.27 -10.20 -35.69
C GLN A 468 7.64 -10.88 -34.36
N SER A 469 8.92 -10.82 -33.94
CA SER A 469 9.38 -11.27 -32.62
C SER A 469 10.77 -10.72 -32.28
N ASN A 470 10.94 -10.16 -31.07
CA ASN A 470 12.22 -9.72 -30.50
C ASN A 470 13.13 -8.89 -31.43
N GLY A 471 12.54 -8.01 -32.24
CA GLY A 471 13.28 -7.14 -33.16
C GLY A 471 13.61 -7.78 -34.51
N PHE A 472 13.01 -8.92 -34.85
CA PHE A 472 13.17 -9.64 -36.12
C PHE A 472 11.82 -9.93 -36.78
N GLY A 473 11.83 -10.14 -38.10
CA GLY A 473 10.68 -10.65 -38.83
C GLY A 473 11.05 -11.17 -40.21
N ALA A 474 10.04 -11.57 -40.98
CA ALA A 474 10.22 -12.19 -42.29
C ALA A 474 9.39 -11.55 -43.40
N VAL A 475 9.89 -11.66 -44.64
CA VAL A 475 9.26 -11.18 -45.87
C VAL A 475 9.42 -12.24 -46.96
N SER A 476 8.29 -12.65 -47.55
CA SER A 476 8.27 -13.63 -48.64
C SER A 476 8.11 -12.98 -50.01
N VAL A 477 8.72 -13.60 -51.02
CA VAL A 477 8.55 -13.26 -52.44
C VAL A 477 8.16 -14.52 -53.21
N ALA A 478 7.03 -14.44 -53.92
CA ALA A 478 6.60 -15.50 -54.81
C ALA A 478 7.58 -15.61 -56.01
N MET A 479 8.01 -16.82 -56.33
CA MET A 479 8.95 -17.08 -57.43
C MET A 479 8.48 -18.28 -58.23
N SER A 480 7.75 -18.05 -59.32
CA SER A 480 7.26 -19.14 -60.18
C SER A 480 8.37 -19.74 -61.04
N GLY A 481 8.39 -21.07 -61.15
CA GLY A 481 9.31 -21.82 -62.00
C GLY A 481 10.70 -21.97 -61.40
N LEU A 482 10.79 -22.08 -60.07
CA LEU A 482 11.97 -22.60 -59.39
C LEU A 482 12.19 -24.03 -59.86
N GLN A 483 13.42 -24.33 -60.23
CA GLN A 483 13.79 -25.62 -60.79
C GLN A 483 14.09 -26.62 -59.67
N ASN A 484 13.78 -27.89 -59.90
CA ASN A 484 13.99 -29.01 -58.98
C ASN A 484 15.11 -29.95 -59.46
N GLY A 485 16.15 -29.39 -60.08
CA GLY A 485 17.36 -30.11 -60.48
C GLY A 485 18.31 -30.32 -59.31
N SER A 486 18.96 -31.48 -59.25
CA SER A 486 20.02 -31.76 -58.27
C SER A 486 21.40 -31.38 -58.85
N PRO A 487 22.07 -30.29 -58.37
CA PRO A 487 21.60 -29.27 -57.42
C PRO A 487 21.25 -27.92 -58.08
N ASP A 488 20.16 -27.29 -57.68
CA ASP A 488 19.83 -25.89 -58.01
C ASP A 488 20.04 -24.98 -56.78
N GLY A 489 20.10 -23.66 -56.99
CA GLY A 489 20.44 -22.74 -55.90
C GLY A 489 19.85 -21.35 -56.02
N VAL A 490 19.88 -20.63 -54.90
CA VAL A 490 19.34 -19.27 -54.75
C VAL A 490 20.33 -18.37 -54.02
N ALA A 491 20.54 -17.17 -54.56
CA ALA A 491 21.38 -16.15 -53.96
C ALA A 491 20.56 -14.93 -53.50
N LEU A 492 20.81 -14.49 -52.28
CA LEU A 492 20.31 -13.23 -51.72
C LEU A 492 21.31 -12.11 -52.00
N ILE A 493 20.83 -11.06 -52.64
CA ILE A 493 21.63 -9.90 -53.08
C ILE A 493 21.13 -8.64 -52.38
N ASP A 494 22.03 -7.88 -51.76
CA ASP A 494 21.68 -6.60 -51.13
C ASP A 494 21.41 -5.50 -52.16
N ALA A 495 20.92 -4.35 -51.69
CA ALA A 495 20.62 -3.19 -52.54
C ALA A 495 21.87 -2.58 -53.22
N GLN A 496 23.09 -2.96 -52.81
CA GLN A 496 24.35 -2.54 -53.41
C GLN A 496 24.85 -3.55 -54.47
N GLY A 497 24.17 -4.68 -54.64
CA GLY A 497 24.56 -5.75 -55.57
C GLY A 497 25.51 -6.78 -54.97
N THR A 498 25.73 -6.78 -53.65
CA THR A 498 26.57 -7.74 -52.94
C THR A 498 25.82 -9.02 -52.67
N VAL A 499 26.45 -10.18 -52.88
CA VAL A 499 25.89 -11.48 -52.48
C VAL A 499 26.01 -11.63 -50.97
N VAL A 500 24.87 -11.61 -50.27
CA VAL A 500 24.76 -11.80 -48.82
C VAL A 500 24.79 -13.29 -48.46
N GLN A 501 24.10 -14.10 -49.27
CA GLN A 501 24.03 -15.54 -49.06
C GLN A 501 23.86 -16.25 -50.41
N PHE A 502 24.48 -17.42 -50.58
CA PHE A 502 24.25 -18.30 -51.72
C PHE A 502 24.11 -19.74 -51.23
N ILE A 503 22.88 -20.25 -51.29
CA ILE A 503 22.54 -21.61 -50.87
C ILE A 503 22.08 -22.45 -52.06
N SER A 504 22.15 -23.77 -51.91
CA SER A 504 21.60 -24.73 -52.85
C SER A 504 20.92 -25.86 -52.11
N TYR A 505 20.06 -26.57 -52.84
CA TYR A 505 19.40 -27.78 -52.38
C TYR A 505 19.84 -28.97 -53.22
N GLU A 506 19.81 -30.16 -52.61
CA GLU A 506 20.21 -31.42 -53.24
C GLU A 506 21.68 -31.48 -53.72
N GLY A 507 22.58 -30.74 -53.07
CA GLY A 507 24.01 -30.69 -53.36
C GLY A 507 24.55 -29.27 -53.48
N THR A 508 25.83 -29.14 -53.87
CA THR A 508 26.51 -27.82 -54.07
C THR A 508 26.67 -27.51 -55.55
N MET A 509 26.63 -26.23 -55.92
CA MET A 509 26.84 -25.74 -57.28
C MET A 509 27.76 -24.52 -57.32
N THR A 510 28.29 -24.20 -58.50
CA THR A 510 29.04 -22.96 -58.74
C THR A 510 28.31 -22.14 -59.81
N ALA A 511 28.02 -20.88 -59.51
CA ALA A 511 27.41 -19.98 -60.48
C ALA A 511 28.42 -19.55 -61.56
N THR A 512 27.98 -19.42 -62.81
CA THR A 512 28.82 -19.08 -63.97
C THR A 512 28.55 -17.70 -64.55
N ASP A 513 27.45 -17.06 -64.12
CA ASP A 513 27.10 -15.68 -64.43
C ASP A 513 26.35 -15.02 -63.24
N GLY A 514 25.79 -13.83 -63.45
CA GLY A 514 25.07 -13.09 -62.41
C GLY A 514 25.96 -12.58 -61.25
N PRO A 515 25.35 -11.95 -60.23
CA PRO A 515 26.06 -11.46 -59.05
C PRO A 515 26.84 -12.53 -58.27
N ALA A 516 26.40 -13.80 -58.32
CA ALA A 516 27.08 -14.90 -57.65
C ALA A 516 28.16 -15.59 -58.53
N SER A 517 28.44 -15.08 -59.73
CA SER A 517 29.41 -15.67 -60.67
C SER A 517 30.74 -16.03 -60.00
N GLY A 518 31.12 -17.31 -60.08
CA GLY A 518 32.35 -17.86 -59.49
C GLY A 518 32.24 -18.25 -58.01
N MET A 519 31.12 -17.99 -57.35
CA MET A 519 30.86 -18.46 -55.98
C MET A 519 30.32 -19.89 -56.00
N THR A 520 30.72 -20.68 -55.00
CA THR A 520 30.14 -22.00 -54.72
C THR A 520 29.09 -21.87 -53.63
N SER A 521 27.91 -22.43 -53.84
CA SER A 521 26.80 -22.41 -52.89
C SER A 521 27.07 -23.29 -51.66
N GLN A 522 26.38 -22.98 -50.56
CA GLN A 522 26.25 -23.87 -49.41
C GLN A 522 25.03 -24.77 -49.57
N ASP A 523 25.22 -26.09 -49.55
CA ASP A 523 24.10 -27.05 -49.52
C ASP A 523 23.37 -26.97 -48.17
N ILE A 524 22.05 -26.83 -48.22
CA ILE A 524 21.19 -26.76 -47.01
C ILE A 524 20.95 -28.13 -46.38
N GLY A 525 21.22 -29.23 -47.10
CA GLY A 525 21.18 -30.59 -46.56
C GLY A 525 19.77 -31.16 -46.36
N VAL A 526 18.74 -30.47 -46.82
CA VAL A 526 17.33 -30.89 -46.84
C VAL A 526 16.75 -30.66 -48.24
N SER A 527 15.72 -31.41 -48.61
CA SER A 527 15.09 -31.33 -49.93
C SER A 527 13.59 -31.58 -49.88
N GLU A 528 12.88 -31.04 -50.86
CA GLU A 528 11.53 -31.42 -51.21
C GLU A 528 11.55 -32.60 -52.18
N THR A 529 10.43 -33.31 -52.29
CA THR A 529 10.25 -34.37 -53.28
C THR A 529 8.92 -34.18 -53.98
N THR A 530 8.69 -34.91 -55.07
CA THR A 530 7.41 -34.97 -55.78
C THR A 530 6.24 -35.53 -54.94
N SER A 531 6.45 -35.82 -53.65
CA SER A 531 5.43 -36.24 -52.69
C SER A 531 5.29 -35.29 -51.50
N THR A 532 6.01 -34.16 -51.50
CA THR A 532 5.84 -33.09 -50.51
C THR A 532 4.40 -32.58 -50.57
N PRO A 533 3.68 -32.52 -49.43
CA PRO A 533 2.32 -31.99 -49.41
C PRO A 533 2.25 -30.53 -49.88
N VAL A 534 1.21 -30.18 -50.63
CA VAL A 534 0.94 -28.79 -51.03
C VAL A 534 0.84 -27.90 -49.79
N GLY A 535 1.54 -26.76 -49.81
CA GLY A 535 1.60 -25.82 -48.68
C GLY A 535 2.65 -26.17 -47.63
N HIS A 536 3.57 -27.11 -47.92
CA HIS A 536 4.77 -27.33 -47.13
C HIS A 536 6.01 -26.71 -47.80
N SER A 537 7.02 -26.38 -47.01
CA SER A 537 8.26 -25.72 -47.40
C SER A 537 9.44 -26.22 -46.58
N LEU A 538 10.65 -26.01 -47.08
CA LEU A 538 11.88 -26.12 -46.29
C LEU A 538 12.06 -24.84 -45.48
N GLN A 539 12.38 -24.96 -44.20
CA GLN A 539 12.42 -23.80 -43.30
C GLN A 539 13.50 -23.93 -42.21
N LEU A 540 14.05 -22.80 -41.77
CA LEU A 540 14.97 -22.72 -40.63
C LEU A 540 14.24 -22.86 -39.29
N ALA A 541 14.83 -23.61 -38.35
CA ALA A 541 14.40 -23.71 -36.95
C ALA A 541 15.60 -23.63 -35.99
N GLY A 542 15.35 -23.24 -34.73
CA GLY A 542 16.38 -23.00 -33.71
C GLY A 542 16.13 -21.73 -32.91
N SER A 543 17.07 -21.38 -32.03
CA SER A 543 17.00 -20.17 -31.19
C SER A 543 18.27 -19.35 -31.32
N GLY A 544 18.17 -18.05 -31.64
CA GLY A 544 19.34 -17.20 -31.83
C GLY A 544 19.04 -15.82 -32.40
N SER A 545 20.06 -15.14 -32.92
CA SER A 545 19.94 -13.79 -33.50
C SER A 545 20.61 -13.65 -34.87
N GLN A 546 21.25 -14.71 -35.36
CA GLN A 546 21.99 -14.74 -36.62
C GLN A 546 21.77 -16.06 -37.36
N TYR A 547 21.95 -16.07 -38.69
CA TYR A 547 21.73 -17.25 -39.56
C TYR A 547 22.37 -18.54 -39.02
N SER A 548 23.60 -18.46 -38.49
CA SER A 548 24.35 -19.62 -37.99
C SER A 548 23.77 -20.28 -36.74
N ASP A 549 22.83 -19.62 -36.05
CA ASP A 549 22.16 -20.16 -34.87
C ASP A 549 20.99 -21.08 -35.24
N PHE A 550 20.60 -21.10 -36.51
CA PHE A 550 19.47 -21.87 -37.03
C PHE A 550 19.94 -23.02 -37.92
N SER A 551 19.06 -24.01 -38.07
CA SER A 551 19.31 -25.19 -38.90
C SER A 551 18.12 -25.50 -39.80
N TRP A 552 18.39 -25.83 -41.05
CA TRP A 552 17.37 -26.19 -42.04
C TRP A 552 16.65 -27.48 -41.65
N GLN A 553 15.33 -27.44 -41.74
CA GLN A 553 14.44 -28.59 -41.52
C GLN A 553 13.82 -29.03 -42.85
N GLY A 554 13.49 -30.32 -42.94
CA GLY A 554 12.72 -30.86 -44.06
C GLY A 554 11.29 -30.29 -44.13
N PRO A 555 10.49 -30.71 -45.13
CA PRO A 555 9.23 -30.04 -45.45
C PRO A 555 8.24 -29.96 -44.28
N GLN A 556 7.83 -28.75 -43.92
CA GLN A 556 6.89 -28.42 -42.84
C GLN A 556 5.81 -27.48 -43.36
N ALA A 557 4.70 -27.29 -42.64
CA ALA A 557 3.66 -26.35 -43.08
C ALA A 557 4.25 -24.94 -43.23
N GLY A 558 4.14 -24.37 -44.43
CA GLY A 558 4.85 -23.15 -44.78
C GLY A 558 4.26 -21.90 -44.12
N SER A 559 5.12 -20.90 -43.89
CA SER A 559 4.84 -19.68 -43.15
C SER A 559 5.10 -18.39 -43.95
N PRO A 560 4.77 -18.30 -45.25
CA PRO A 560 5.20 -17.18 -46.09
C PRO A 560 4.77 -15.82 -45.52
N GLY A 561 5.77 -14.98 -45.25
CA GLY A 561 5.64 -13.64 -44.67
C GLY A 561 5.54 -13.63 -43.15
N GLN A 562 5.80 -14.73 -42.46
CA GLN A 562 5.79 -14.87 -40.99
C GLN A 562 7.02 -15.68 -40.55
N LEU A 563 7.45 -15.52 -39.30
CA LEU A 563 8.53 -16.35 -38.75
C LEU A 563 8.17 -17.84 -38.75
N ASN A 564 9.16 -18.68 -39.03
CA ASN A 564 9.00 -20.12 -39.16
C ASN A 564 8.53 -20.77 -37.85
N SER A 565 7.79 -21.87 -38.00
CA SER A 565 7.45 -22.71 -36.84
C SER A 565 8.71 -23.34 -36.24
N GLY A 566 8.93 -23.14 -34.93
CA GLY A 566 10.11 -23.65 -34.24
C GLY A 566 11.34 -22.73 -34.32
N GLN A 567 11.19 -21.50 -34.81
CA GLN A 567 12.22 -20.46 -34.78
C GLN A 567 11.95 -19.47 -33.64
N SER A 568 12.97 -19.17 -32.83
CA SER A 568 12.89 -18.21 -31.72
C SER A 568 14.05 -17.22 -31.77
N PHE A 569 13.76 -15.93 -31.57
CA PHE A 569 14.78 -14.88 -31.60
C PHE A 569 15.14 -14.42 -30.19
N VAL A 570 16.42 -14.19 -29.92
CA VAL A 570 16.90 -13.64 -28.63
C VAL A 570 17.36 -12.19 -28.78
N SER A 571 16.96 -11.33 -27.84
CA SER A 571 17.43 -9.94 -27.75
C SER A 571 18.93 -9.90 -27.42
N LEU A 572 19.67 -8.93 -27.99
CA LEU A 572 21.13 -8.83 -27.87
C LEU A 572 21.64 -7.98 -26.69
N GLU A 573 20.80 -7.43 -25.81
CA GLU A 573 21.29 -6.74 -24.59
C GLU A 573 20.38 -7.05 -23.38
N PRO A 574 20.95 -7.35 -22.18
CA PRO A 574 20.18 -7.33 -20.94
C PRO A 574 19.79 -5.87 -20.63
N VAL A 575 18.51 -5.65 -20.30
CA VAL A 575 18.02 -4.36 -19.82
C VAL A 575 18.54 -4.14 -18.41
N ASN A 576 19.22 -3.01 -18.16
CA ASN A 576 19.68 -2.64 -16.81
C ASN A 576 18.49 -2.40 -15.87
N GLU A 577 18.49 -3.04 -14.70
CA GLU A 577 17.55 -2.76 -13.61
C GLU A 577 18.13 -1.66 -12.70
N ALA A 578 17.30 -0.73 -12.22
CA ALA A 578 17.79 0.30 -11.30
C ALA A 578 18.10 -0.32 -9.92
N PRO A 579 19.03 0.26 -9.13
CA PRO A 579 19.27 -0.21 -7.77
C PRO A 579 18.02 0.05 -6.90
N MET A 580 17.93 -0.60 -5.73
CA MET A 580 16.91 -0.37 -4.72
C MET A 580 17.55 0.29 -3.49
N ALA A 581 17.12 1.52 -3.18
CA ALA A 581 17.54 2.27 -2.00
C ALA A 581 16.86 1.72 -0.74
N SER A 582 17.65 1.46 0.30
CA SER A 582 17.11 1.03 1.59
C SER A 582 18.01 1.50 2.72
N PHE A 583 17.41 2.03 3.80
CA PHE A 583 18.14 2.38 5.00
C PHE A 583 17.36 2.21 6.30
N SER A 584 18.13 2.15 7.39
CA SER A 584 17.64 2.21 8.76
C SER A 584 18.23 3.40 9.51
N THR A 585 17.56 3.81 10.58
CA THR A 585 17.97 4.94 11.42
C THR A 585 17.92 4.58 12.89
N SER A 586 18.78 5.21 13.68
CA SER A 586 18.70 5.19 15.14
C SER A 586 19.11 6.56 15.69
N CYS A 587 18.29 7.12 16.58
CA CYS A 587 18.54 8.43 17.16
C CYS A 587 18.63 8.36 18.68
N ASN A 588 19.55 9.15 19.23
CA ASN A 588 19.62 9.48 20.63
C ASN A 588 19.46 10.99 20.76
N ASN A 589 18.24 11.43 21.08
CA ASN A 589 17.85 12.84 21.01
C ASN A 589 18.18 13.46 19.65
N LEU A 590 19.10 14.42 19.62
CA LEU A 590 19.47 15.19 18.41
C LEU A 590 20.52 14.49 17.55
N ASP A 591 21.16 13.43 18.04
CA ASP A 591 22.23 12.72 17.34
C ASP A 591 21.69 11.43 16.72
N CYS A 592 21.79 11.30 15.39
CA CYS A 592 21.26 10.17 14.64
C CYS A 592 22.35 9.47 13.82
N ALA A 593 22.25 8.14 13.73
CA ALA A 593 23.06 7.28 12.88
C ALA A 593 22.18 6.63 11.80
N PHE A 594 22.69 6.57 10.58
CA PHE A 594 22.02 6.08 9.38
C PHE A 594 22.86 4.97 8.73
N ASP A 595 22.19 3.91 8.29
CA ASP A 595 22.82 2.73 7.67
C ASP A 595 22.05 2.33 6.40
N ALA A 596 22.68 2.48 5.24
CA ALA A 596 22.16 2.14 3.92
C ALA A 596 22.65 0.79 3.39
N SER A 597 23.26 -0.06 4.23
CA SER A 597 23.85 -1.34 3.80
C SER A 597 22.85 -2.36 3.25
N ALA A 598 21.55 -2.12 3.45
CA ALA A 598 20.47 -2.92 2.88
C ALA A 598 20.11 -2.54 1.43
N SER A 599 20.70 -1.48 0.87
CA SER A 599 20.51 -1.14 -0.54
C SER A 599 21.13 -2.19 -1.45
N SER A 600 20.48 -2.50 -2.57
CA SER A 600 20.87 -3.61 -3.45
C SER A 600 20.69 -3.29 -4.92
N ASP A 601 21.34 -4.05 -5.77
CA ASP A 601 21.17 -4.01 -7.22
C ASP A 601 21.15 -5.48 -7.71
N THR A 602 20.11 -5.85 -8.46
CA THR A 602 19.79 -7.24 -8.84
C THR A 602 20.57 -7.74 -10.06
N ASP A 603 20.97 -6.84 -10.95
CA ASP A 603 21.75 -7.15 -12.14
C ASP A 603 23.15 -6.49 -12.15
N GLY A 604 23.42 -5.62 -11.18
CA GLY A 604 24.71 -4.97 -10.99
C GLY A 604 25.18 -4.82 -9.53
N SER A 605 25.69 -3.64 -9.23
CA SER A 605 26.27 -3.22 -7.96
C SER A 605 26.07 -1.72 -7.73
N VAL A 606 25.72 -1.35 -6.50
CA VAL A 606 25.62 0.06 -6.08
C VAL A 606 27.02 0.68 -5.94
N VAL A 607 27.28 1.78 -6.66
CA VAL A 607 28.56 2.48 -6.70
C VAL A 607 28.58 3.79 -5.90
N SER A 608 27.44 4.39 -5.58
CA SER A 608 27.39 5.59 -4.71
C SER A 608 26.13 5.71 -3.85
N TYR A 609 26.28 6.42 -2.72
CA TYR A 609 25.26 6.69 -1.70
C TYR A 609 25.34 8.16 -1.31
N SER A 610 24.25 8.90 -1.48
CA SER A 610 24.11 10.33 -1.15
C SER A 610 22.93 10.55 -0.23
N TRP A 611 23.11 11.37 0.79
CA TRP A 611 22.12 11.66 1.84
C TRP A 611 21.75 13.13 1.86
N ASP A 612 20.47 13.43 2.00
CA ASP A 612 19.91 14.72 2.40
C ASP A 612 19.16 14.53 3.72
N PHE A 613 19.50 15.28 4.76
CA PHE A 613 18.90 15.14 6.09
C PHE A 613 17.66 16.01 6.30
N GLY A 614 17.21 16.77 5.29
CA GLY A 614 16.01 17.60 5.37
C GLY A 614 16.18 18.87 6.22
N ASP A 615 17.38 19.14 6.72
CA ASP A 615 17.75 20.36 7.45
C ASP A 615 18.72 21.27 6.67
N GLY A 616 18.95 20.93 5.39
CA GLY A 616 19.88 21.61 4.49
C GLY A 616 21.31 21.07 4.53
N ASN A 617 21.60 20.05 5.34
CA ASN A 617 22.88 19.33 5.32
C ASN A 617 22.79 18.02 4.53
N ALA A 618 23.94 17.59 4.00
CA ALA A 618 24.07 16.38 3.19
C ALA A 618 25.34 15.60 3.55
N ALA A 619 25.34 14.30 3.26
CA ALA A 619 26.50 13.42 3.44
C ALA A 619 26.60 12.37 2.33
N ASN A 620 27.72 11.66 2.26
CA ASN A 620 27.91 10.54 1.34
C ASN A 620 28.49 9.34 2.08
N GLY A 621 28.12 8.13 1.63
CA GLY A 621 28.60 6.86 2.18
C GLY A 621 27.48 5.96 2.69
N VAL A 622 27.82 4.69 2.88
CA VAL A 622 26.87 3.65 3.33
C VAL A 622 26.38 3.93 4.75
N ASN A 623 27.29 4.30 5.66
CA ASN A 623 27.00 4.60 7.06
C ASN A 623 27.39 6.04 7.36
N VAL A 624 26.45 6.84 7.88
CA VAL A 624 26.67 8.26 8.18
C VAL A 624 26.04 8.62 9.53
N ASN A 625 26.61 9.62 10.21
CA ASN A 625 26.05 10.19 11.43
C ASN A 625 25.70 11.67 11.17
N HIS A 626 24.59 12.13 11.75
CA HIS A 626 24.14 13.52 11.65
C HIS A 626 23.56 14.01 12.98
N SER A 627 23.80 15.29 13.29
CA SER A 627 23.34 15.94 14.52
C SER A 627 22.43 17.12 14.16
N TYR A 628 21.18 17.07 14.60
CA TYR A 628 20.21 18.12 14.34
C TYR A 628 20.34 19.29 15.35
N ALA A 629 20.14 20.52 14.87
CA ALA A 629 20.24 21.70 15.72
C ALA A 629 19.05 21.88 16.67
N ALA A 630 17.90 21.29 16.36
CA ALA A 630 16.67 21.41 17.11
C ALA A 630 15.83 20.13 17.03
N ALA A 631 14.89 19.96 17.96
CA ALA A 631 13.87 18.94 17.86
C ALA A 631 12.89 19.26 16.73
N GLY A 632 12.39 18.25 16.04
CA GLY A 632 11.47 18.40 14.93
C GLY A 632 11.40 17.16 14.04
N ASP A 633 10.55 17.24 13.03
CA ASP A 633 10.43 16.21 12.00
C ASP A 633 11.27 16.60 10.79
N TYR A 634 12.12 15.69 10.33
CA TYR A 634 13.03 15.90 9.22
C TYR A 634 12.81 14.85 8.14
N SER A 635 12.68 15.29 6.89
CA SER A 635 12.55 14.39 5.74
C SER A 635 13.95 13.97 5.28
N VAL A 636 14.36 12.76 5.64
CA VAL A 636 15.68 12.23 5.28
C VAL A 636 15.56 11.42 3.99
N THR A 637 16.35 11.78 2.98
CA THR A 637 16.39 11.13 1.68
C THR A 637 17.76 10.49 1.43
N LEU A 638 17.76 9.19 1.13
CA LEU A 638 18.89 8.46 0.56
C LEU A 638 18.72 8.40 -0.96
N THR A 639 19.78 8.65 -1.71
CA THR A 639 19.90 8.34 -3.15
C THR A 639 21.05 7.36 -3.37
N VAL A 640 20.78 6.25 -4.05
CA VAL A 640 21.79 5.26 -4.46
C VAL A 640 21.96 5.26 -5.98
N THR A 641 23.15 4.92 -6.48
CA THR A 641 23.47 4.85 -7.91
C THR A 641 24.20 3.55 -8.21
N ASP A 642 23.88 2.88 -9.32
CA ASP A 642 24.51 1.64 -9.75
C ASP A 642 25.70 1.84 -10.71
N ASN A 643 26.31 0.73 -11.13
CA ASN A 643 27.42 0.71 -12.10
C ASN A 643 27.02 1.01 -13.56
N ALA A 644 25.74 1.19 -13.85
CA ALA A 644 25.23 1.66 -15.13
C ALA A 644 24.75 3.13 -15.08
N ASN A 645 24.88 3.78 -13.92
CA ASN A 645 24.42 5.13 -13.59
C ASN A 645 22.90 5.30 -13.44
N ALA A 646 22.13 4.22 -13.29
CA ALA A 646 20.75 4.32 -12.83
C ALA A 646 20.72 4.57 -11.31
N THR A 647 19.65 5.18 -10.83
CA THR A 647 19.53 5.64 -9.44
C THR A 647 18.18 5.31 -8.86
N ASP A 648 18.13 5.15 -7.54
CA ASP A 648 16.89 5.05 -6.76
C ASP A 648 16.99 5.84 -5.46
N THR A 649 15.84 6.19 -4.89
CA THR A 649 15.75 7.03 -3.69
C THR A 649 14.77 6.48 -2.66
N MET A 650 15.15 6.55 -1.38
CA MET A 650 14.26 6.26 -0.26
C MET A 650 14.14 7.50 0.63
N THR A 651 12.93 7.88 1.02
CA THR A 651 12.68 9.00 1.93
C THR A 651 11.89 8.56 3.17
N VAL A 652 12.34 8.97 4.35
CA VAL A 652 11.68 8.69 5.64
C VAL A 652 11.55 9.99 6.44
N VAL A 653 10.37 10.22 7.02
CA VAL A 653 10.18 11.31 8.01
C VAL A 653 10.67 10.83 9.37
N LEU A 654 11.71 11.49 9.87
CA LEU A 654 12.38 11.17 11.12
C LEU A 654 12.03 12.22 12.19
N SER A 655 11.34 11.80 13.25
CA SER A 655 11.05 12.64 14.41
C SER A 655 12.21 12.63 15.41
N VAL A 656 12.86 13.78 15.57
CA VAL A 656 14.04 13.97 16.42
C VAL A 656 13.64 14.78 17.65
N THR A 657 14.05 14.34 18.84
CA THR A 657 13.66 14.98 20.12
C THR A 657 14.84 15.66 20.79
N ALA A 658 14.60 16.78 21.45
CA ALA A 658 15.61 17.40 22.30
C ALA A 658 15.82 16.57 23.57
N PRO A 659 17.01 16.62 24.19
CA PRO A 659 17.21 16.08 25.53
C PRO A 659 16.20 16.70 26.53
N PRO A 660 15.72 15.94 27.53
CA PRO A 660 14.90 16.50 28.60
C PRO A 660 15.61 17.70 29.26
N ALA A 661 14.87 18.78 29.51
CA ALA A 661 15.41 19.92 30.27
C ALA A 661 15.81 19.47 31.68
N ALA A 662 16.94 19.97 32.18
CA ALA A 662 17.38 19.66 33.54
C ALA A 662 16.34 20.16 34.57
N PRO A 663 16.05 19.37 35.63
CA PRO A 663 15.07 19.76 36.65
C PRO A 663 15.52 21.01 37.41
N VAL A 664 14.60 21.96 37.62
CA VAL A 664 14.85 23.17 38.43
C VAL A 664 14.32 22.91 39.83
N VAL A 665 15.21 22.85 40.83
CA VAL A 665 14.87 22.53 42.23
C VAL A 665 15.64 23.45 43.18
N TRP A 666 15.01 23.94 44.25
CA TRP A 666 15.63 24.79 45.27
C TRP A 666 15.03 24.56 46.66
N ILE A 667 15.75 24.93 47.72
CA ILE A 667 15.29 24.93 49.11
C ILE A 667 14.24 26.03 49.30
N ASN A 668 13.05 25.64 49.74
CA ASN A 668 11.84 26.46 49.73
C ASN A 668 11.37 26.91 51.12
N GLU A 669 11.51 26.02 52.10
CA GLU A 669 11.07 26.23 53.47
C GLU A 669 12.00 25.41 54.39
N LEU A 670 12.37 25.94 55.55
CA LEU A 670 13.13 25.17 56.54
C LEU A 670 12.74 25.57 57.97
N HIS A 671 12.88 24.62 58.89
CA HIS A 671 12.63 24.80 60.31
C HIS A 671 13.76 24.18 61.13
N TYR A 672 14.51 24.98 61.89
CA TYR A 672 15.78 24.61 62.55
C TYR A 672 15.90 25.02 64.03
N ASP A 673 15.06 25.93 64.54
CA ASP A 673 15.03 26.32 65.96
C ASP A 673 13.59 26.60 66.44
N ASN A 674 13.15 25.88 67.48
CA ASN A 674 11.84 26.14 68.07
C ASN A 674 11.77 26.06 69.59
N LYS A 675 10.71 26.70 70.09
CA LYS A 675 10.31 26.71 71.50
C LYS A 675 9.89 25.31 71.94
N GLY A 676 10.86 24.52 72.39
CA GLY A 676 10.65 23.16 72.88
C GLY A 676 11.81 22.19 72.67
N GLY A 677 12.86 22.61 71.94
CA GLY A 677 13.98 21.77 71.49
C GLY A 677 13.68 21.09 70.14
N ASP A 678 14.67 20.45 69.55
CA ASP A 678 14.76 19.82 68.22
C ASP A 678 13.57 18.89 67.87
N ARG A 679 12.38 19.45 67.59
CA ARG A 679 11.15 18.72 67.28
C ARG A 679 10.55 19.26 65.99
N ASN A 680 10.17 18.37 65.07
CA ASN A 680 9.57 18.73 63.78
C ASN A 680 10.49 19.56 62.86
N GLU A 681 11.80 19.33 62.91
CA GLU A 681 12.75 19.92 61.96
C GLU A 681 12.60 19.30 60.58
N PHE A 682 12.51 20.15 59.57
CA PHE A 682 12.34 19.72 58.19
C PHE A 682 12.97 20.72 57.24
N VAL A 683 13.22 20.23 56.03
CA VAL A 683 13.55 21.06 54.87
C VAL A 683 12.59 20.69 53.75
N GLU A 684 11.99 21.70 53.13
CA GLU A 684 11.17 21.55 51.94
C GLU A 684 11.93 22.07 50.74
N VAL A 685 11.80 21.37 49.61
CA VAL A 685 12.24 21.86 48.31
C VAL A 685 11.04 22.20 47.44
N ALA A 686 11.21 23.16 46.55
CA ALA A 686 10.28 23.45 45.47
C ALA A 686 10.99 23.25 44.12
N GLY A 687 10.23 22.93 43.09
CA GLY A 687 10.79 22.70 41.77
C GLY A 687 9.77 22.34 40.71
N THR A 688 10.27 22.06 39.52
CA THR A 688 9.46 21.61 38.38
C THR A 688 8.69 20.33 38.74
N ALA A 689 7.39 20.31 38.45
CA ALA A 689 6.56 19.15 38.68
C ALA A 689 7.02 17.97 37.81
N GLY A 690 7.02 16.76 38.36
CA GLY A 690 7.54 15.56 37.71
C GLY A 690 9.03 15.31 37.93
N SER A 691 9.77 16.23 38.59
CA SER A 691 11.16 15.99 38.96
C SER A 691 11.26 14.88 40.02
N ASP A 692 11.92 13.77 39.65
CA ASP A 692 12.31 12.69 40.56
C ASP A 692 13.59 13.09 41.30
N LEU A 693 13.52 13.14 42.62
CA LEU A 693 14.62 13.52 43.49
C LEU A 693 15.49 12.34 43.90
N THR A 694 15.29 11.15 43.32
CA THR A 694 16.15 9.99 43.55
C THR A 694 17.61 10.32 43.22
N GLY A 695 18.49 10.18 44.22
CA GLY A 695 19.91 10.49 44.10
C GLY A 695 20.30 11.91 44.52
N TRP A 696 19.33 12.81 44.70
CA TRP A 696 19.57 14.14 45.28
C TRP A 696 19.81 14.05 46.79
N SER A 697 20.49 15.04 47.36
CA SER A 697 20.70 15.12 48.80
C SER A 697 20.72 16.55 49.33
N ILE A 698 20.45 16.70 50.63
CA ILE A 698 20.70 17.95 51.37
C ILE A 698 21.75 17.65 52.44
N GLN A 699 22.83 18.43 52.43
CA GLN A 699 23.93 18.34 53.40
C GLN A 699 23.87 19.53 54.37
N GLY A 700 23.88 19.25 55.66
CA GLY A 700 23.96 20.24 56.74
C GLY A 700 25.42 20.51 57.13
N TYR A 701 25.74 21.79 57.28
CA TYR A 701 27.10 22.29 57.49
C TYR A 701 27.19 23.12 58.76
N ASN A 702 28.22 22.83 59.57
CA ASN A 702 28.53 23.59 60.77
C ASN A 702 29.38 24.79 60.38
N GLY A 703 28.94 26.02 60.61
CA GLY A 703 29.68 27.19 60.15
C GLY A 703 30.85 27.60 61.04
N ALA A 704 31.05 26.95 62.20
CA ALA A 704 32.24 27.18 63.02
C ALA A 704 33.51 26.52 62.43
N ASP A 705 33.37 25.35 61.80
CA ASP A 705 34.48 24.61 61.18
C ASP A 705 34.31 24.32 59.67
N GLY A 706 33.15 24.66 59.11
CA GLY A 706 32.78 24.42 57.72
C GLY A 706 32.51 22.94 57.38
N GLY A 707 32.48 22.06 58.37
CA GLY A 707 32.33 20.62 58.19
C GLY A 707 30.88 20.19 57.96
N VAL A 708 30.67 19.08 57.26
CA VAL A 708 29.35 18.44 57.15
C VAL A 708 29.04 17.71 58.44
N TYR A 709 27.91 18.03 59.09
CA TYR A 709 27.46 17.35 60.30
C TYR A 709 26.30 16.38 60.04
N ALA A 710 25.53 16.58 58.97
CA ALA A 710 24.40 15.73 58.61
C ALA A 710 24.17 15.71 57.10
N SER A 711 23.50 14.66 56.62
CA SER A 711 23.05 14.56 55.23
C SER A 711 21.79 13.73 55.16
N ILE A 712 20.83 14.17 54.36
CA ILE A 712 19.66 13.36 53.99
C ILE A 712 19.66 13.13 52.49
N ASN A 713 19.27 11.92 52.08
CA ASN A 713 18.97 11.64 50.68
C ASN A 713 17.51 11.99 50.42
N LEU A 714 17.27 12.67 49.30
CA LEU A 714 15.92 12.97 48.85
C LEU A 714 15.39 11.79 48.04
N THR A 715 14.08 11.56 48.13
CA THR A 715 13.38 10.58 47.30
C THR A 715 11.97 11.09 47.01
N GLY A 716 11.38 10.61 45.91
CA GLY A 716 10.02 10.98 45.50
C GLY A 716 10.00 12.00 44.37
N VAL A 717 8.79 12.21 43.84
CA VAL A 717 8.54 13.07 42.68
C VAL A 717 7.79 14.32 43.13
N ILE A 718 8.27 15.50 42.74
CA ILE A 718 7.59 16.76 43.02
C ILE A 718 6.25 16.78 42.28
N ALA A 719 5.14 16.86 43.01
CA ALA A 719 3.80 16.91 42.42
C ALA A 719 3.50 18.29 41.82
N ASN A 720 2.64 18.36 40.80
CA ASN A 720 2.15 19.64 40.29
C ASN A 720 1.13 20.24 41.27
N GLN A 721 1.54 21.29 41.99
CA GLN A 721 0.68 22.03 42.91
C GLN A 721 0.23 23.36 42.31
N GLN A 722 1.08 24.02 41.53
CA GLN A 722 0.80 25.32 40.92
C GLN A 722 1.64 25.54 39.65
N ASN A 723 0.98 25.79 38.51
CA ASN A 723 1.59 26.18 37.23
C ASN A 723 2.76 25.29 36.76
N GLY A 724 2.70 23.97 36.98
CA GLY A 724 3.78 23.06 36.57
C GLY A 724 4.94 22.97 37.57
N PHE A 725 4.76 23.50 38.78
CA PHE A 725 5.70 23.42 39.89
C PHE A 725 4.99 22.90 41.15
N GLY A 726 5.76 22.48 42.14
CA GLY A 726 5.24 22.16 43.47
C GLY A 726 6.35 21.99 44.49
N THR A 727 5.99 21.42 45.64
CA THR A 727 6.89 21.27 46.79
C THR A 727 6.95 19.83 47.30
N LEU A 728 8.03 19.48 47.97
CA LEU A 728 8.19 18.21 48.68
C LEU A 728 9.00 18.42 49.96
N ALA A 729 8.43 18.00 51.10
CA ALA A 729 9.01 18.19 52.43
C ALA A 729 9.72 16.94 52.92
N PHE A 730 10.84 17.13 53.62
CA PHE A 730 11.67 16.07 54.16
C PHE A 730 11.97 16.33 55.63
N ASP A 731 11.72 15.33 56.47
CA ASP A 731 12.17 15.36 57.85
C ASP A 731 13.70 15.43 57.88
N PHE A 732 14.23 16.44 58.57
CA PHE A 732 15.67 16.65 58.71
C PHE A 732 15.96 16.84 60.20
N GLY A 733 16.11 15.74 60.93
CA GLY A 733 16.41 15.79 62.35
C GLY A 733 17.87 16.17 62.66
N GLY A 734 18.05 16.97 63.70
CA GLY A 734 19.35 17.44 64.18
C GLY A 734 19.90 18.61 63.39
N LEU A 735 19.04 19.47 62.82
CA LEU A 735 19.50 20.74 62.26
C LEU A 735 20.14 21.57 63.38
N GLN A 736 21.37 22.05 63.14
CA GLN A 736 22.11 22.78 64.15
C GLN A 736 21.65 24.25 64.18
N ASN A 737 21.82 24.89 65.34
CA ASN A 737 21.47 26.30 65.57
C ASN A 737 22.73 27.10 65.94
N GLY A 738 23.83 26.83 65.24
CA GLY A 738 25.07 27.58 65.34
C GLY A 738 25.04 28.85 64.48
N SER A 739 25.67 29.91 64.98
CA SER A 739 25.82 31.17 64.24
C SER A 739 27.21 31.23 63.58
N PRO A 740 27.33 31.10 62.25
CA PRO A 740 26.34 30.62 61.28
C PRO A 740 26.35 29.09 61.10
N ASP A 741 25.31 28.53 60.49
CA ASP A 741 25.22 27.15 59.98
C ASP A 741 24.50 27.17 58.61
N GLY A 742 24.51 26.08 57.84
CA GLY A 742 23.95 26.10 56.49
C GLY A 742 23.57 24.77 55.87
N LEU A 743 22.93 24.84 54.70
CA LEU A 743 22.40 23.72 53.92
C LEU A 743 22.86 23.81 52.47
N ALA A 744 23.40 22.71 51.93
CA ALA A 744 23.66 22.56 50.51
C ALA A 744 22.68 21.56 49.89
N LEU A 745 21.93 21.99 48.86
CA LEU A 745 21.17 21.12 47.98
C LEU A 745 22.11 20.60 46.88
N VAL A 746 22.15 19.29 46.71
CA VAL A 746 23.08 18.60 45.79
C VAL A 746 22.27 17.72 44.84
N ASP A 747 22.51 17.85 43.54
CA ASP A 747 21.84 17.05 42.51
C ASP A 747 22.34 15.60 42.46
N ALA A 748 21.69 14.78 41.62
CA ALA A 748 22.04 13.37 41.44
C ALA A 748 23.44 13.13 40.85
N GLN A 749 24.06 14.16 40.25
CA GLN A 749 25.42 14.13 39.72
C GLN A 749 26.46 14.61 40.75
N GLY A 750 26.02 14.98 41.96
CA GLY A 750 26.87 15.46 43.04
C GLY A 750 27.24 16.94 42.93
N GLN A 751 26.58 17.72 42.07
CA GLN A 751 26.81 19.16 41.94
C GLN A 751 25.97 19.94 42.95
N VAL A 752 26.54 21.00 43.51
CA VAL A 752 25.82 21.89 44.43
C VAL A 752 24.90 22.82 43.63
N VAL A 753 23.60 22.63 43.79
CA VAL A 753 22.55 23.44 43.15
C VAL A 753 22.32 24.73 43.94
N GLN A 754 22.40 24.65 45.26
CA GLN A 754 22.19 25.78 46.15
C GLN A 754 22.97 25.57 47.44
N PHE A 755 23.60 26.62 47.97
CA PHE A 755 24.27 26.60 49.27
C PHE A 755 23.91 27.84 50.09
N ILE A 756 22.98 27.66 51.03
CA ILE A 756 22.46 28.74 51.87
C ILE A 756 22.92 28.59 53.31
N SER A 757 22.89 29.69 54.04
CA SER A 757 23.21 29.75 55.47
C SER A 757 22.23 30.66 56.21
N TYR A 758 22.04 30.37 57.48
CA TYR A 758 21.30 31.21 58.41
C TYR A 758 22.27 31.84 59.40
N GLU A 759 21.91 33.02 59.89
CA GLU A 759 22.67 33.79 60.89
C GLU A 759 24.10 34.23 60.49
N GLY A 760 24.41 34.23 59.19
CA GLY A 760 25.68 34.71 58.64
C GLY A 760 26.19 33.85 57.49
N THR A 761 27.37 34.17 56.94
CA THR A 761 28.01 33.42 55.85
C THR A 761 29.25 32.69 56.33
N PHE A 762 29.58 31.53 55.75
CA PHE A 762 30.82 30.81 56.00
C PHE A 762 31.28 30.04 54.75
N VAL A 763 32.52 29.52 54.78
CA VAL A 763 33.07 28.68 53.71
C VAL A 763 33.06 27.23 54.16
N ALA A 764 32.49 26.34 53.36
CA ALA A 764 32.51 24.91 53.66
C ALA A 764 33.93 24.34 53.50
N SER A 765 34.37 23.53 54.45
CA SER A 765 35.68 22.90 54.50
C SER A 765 35.67 21.44 54.03
N ALA A 766 34.50 20.82 53.90
CA ALA A 766 34.29 19.44 53.48
C ALA A 766 32.98 19.30 52.66
N GLY A 767 32.60 18.07 52.28
CA GLY A 767 31.34 17.79 51.59
C GLY A 767 31.29 18.24 50.12
N ALA A 768 30.09 18.21 49.53
CA ALA A 768 29.87 18.61 48.15
C ALA A 768 30.13 20.13 47.93
N ALA A 769 29.94 20.94 48.97
CA ALA A 769 30.15 22.37 48.94
C ALA A 769 31.58 22.80 49.35
N ALA A 770 32.52 21.87 49.49
CA ALA A 770 33.89 22.19 49.91
C ALA A 770 34.51 23.33 49.07
N GLY A 771 34.93 24.41 49.73
CA GLY A 771 35.49 25.60 49.10
C GLY A 771 34.47 26.64 48.61
N LEU A 772 33.16 26.35 48.67
CA LEU A 772 32.10 27.32 48.37
C LEU A 772 31.78 28.18 49.60
N THR A 773 31.39 29.43 49.35
CA THR A 773 30.87 30.34 50.39
C THR A 773 29.34 30.29 50.36
N SER A 774 28.70 30.14 51.52
CA SER A 774 27.24 30.10 51.62
C SER A 774 26.60 31.47 51.40
N GLU A 775 25.37 31.47 50.87
CA GLU A 775 24.51 32.65 50.76
C GLU A 775 23.64 32.80 52.01
N ALA A 776 23.81 33.90 52.76
CA ALA A 776 23.01 34.15 53.95
C ALA A 776 21.57 34.52 53.59
N ILE A 777 20.60 33.77 54.13
CA ILE A 777 19.17 33.98 53.85
C ILE A 777 18.60 35.25 54.49
N GLY A 778 19.31 35.86 55.43
CA GLY A 778 18.99 37.18 56.00
C GLY A 778 17.82 37.22 56.99
N VAL A 779 17.26 36.06 57.34
CA VAL A 779 16.21 35.86 58.35
C VAL A 779 16.61 34.71 59.27
N GLU A 780 16.07 34.70 60.48
CA GLU A 780 16.45 33.73 61.52
C GLU A 780 15.23 33.24 62.30
N GLU A 781 15.31 32.00 62.75
CA GLU A 781 14.52 31.49 63.86
C GLU A 781 15.23 31.81 65.17
N THR A 782 14.46 31.97 66.22
CA THR A 782 14.97 32.14 67.59
C THR A 782 14.35 31.10 68.52
N SER A 783 14.94 30.92 69.70
CA SER A 783 14.36 30.09 70.79
C SER A 783 12.92 30.45 71.20
N GLY A 784 12.41 31.61 70.76
CA GLY A 784 11.01 32.03 70.93
C GLY A 784 10.05 31.59 69.82
N THR A 785 10.55 31.06 68.70
CA THR A 785 9.79 30.68 67.51
C THR A 785 8.88 29.49 67.82
N SER A 786 7.63 29.56 67.36
CA SER A 786 6.68 28.47 67.57
C SER A 786 7.10 27.25 66.77
N ALA A 787 6.93 26.04 67.32
CA ALA A 787 7.16 24.77 66.60
C ALA A 787 6.24 24.53 65.39
N ASN A 788 5.32 25.47 65.10
CA ASN A 788 4.48 25.46 63.90
C ASN A 788 4.83 26.59 62.94
N ASN A 789 5.91 27.33 63.19
CA ASN A 789 6.36 28.42 62.34
C ASN A 789 7.76 28.12 61.80
N SER A 790 7.98 28.37 60.52
CA SER A 790 9.19 28.07 59.76
C SER A 790 9.62 29.27 58.92
N LEU A 791 10.87 29.30 58.48
CA LEU A 791 11.33 30.23 57.45
C LEU A 791 10.83 29.77 56.09
N GLN A 792 10.27 30.70 55.33
CA GLN A 792 9.61 30.42 54.04
C GLN A 792 10.03 31.45 52.99
N LEU A 793 10.18 30.99 51.75
CA LEU A 793 10.25 31.87 50.58
C LEU A 793 8.88 32.45 50.23
N SER A 794 8.87 33.72 49.81
CA SER A 794 7.70 34.39 49.22
C SER A 794 8.10 35.16 47.96
N GLY A 795 7.14 35.44 47.08
CA GLY A 795 7.40 36.07 45.77
C GLY A 795 6.70 35.33 44.62
N SER A 796 7.08 35.62 43.39
CA SER A 796 6.50 35.00 42.20
C SER A 796 7.58 34.73 41.16
N GLY A 797 7.65 33.50 40.65
CA GLY A 797 8.62 33.13 39.63
C GLY A 797 8.81 31.63 39.48
N SER A 798 9.91 31.24 38.86
CA SER A 798 10.17 29.86 38.41
C SER A 798 11.56 29.34 38.81
N GLN A 799 12.34 30.13 39.56
CA GLN A 799 13.68 29.80 40.05
C GLN A 799 13.96 30.48 41.39
N TYR A 800 14.94 29.99 42.16
CA TYR A 800 15.27 30.50 43.51
C TYR A 800 15.42 32.02 43.58
N SER A 801 16.11 32.63 42.62
CA SER A 801 16.41 34.07 42.62
C SER A 801 15.17 34.98 42.50
N ASP A 802 14.01 34.41 42.17
CA ASP A 802 12.76 35.18 42.04
C ASP A 802 12.03 35.35 43.40
N PHE A 803 12.55 34.72 44.45
CA PHE A 803 11.92 34.67 45.77
C PHE A 803 12.80 35.29 46.86
N ILE A 804 12.16 35.69 47.96
CA ILE A 804 12.81 36.32 49.11
C ILE A 804 12.39 35.61 50.40
N TRP A 805 13.36 35.21 51.21
CA TRP A 805 13.15 34.62 52.53
C TRP A 805 12.42 35.59 53.48
N GLN A 806 11.46 35.07 54.23
CA GLN A 806 10.64 35.83 55.17
C GLN A 806 10.86 35.38 56.62
N ASN A 807 10.53 36.27 57.56
CA ASN A 807 10.49 35.95 58.99
C ASN A 807 9.55 34.76 59.27
N PRO A 808 9.76 34.00 60.36
CA PRO A 808 9.03 32.76 60.62
C PRO A 808 7.50 32.92 60.57
N ALA A 809 6.85 32.14 59.70
CA ALA A 809 5.41 32.11 59.49
C ALA A 809 4.87 30.69 59.65
N ARG A 810 3.55 30.51 59.75
CA ARG A 810 2.96 29.17 59.96
C ARG A 810 3.39 28.21 58.85
N ASN A 811 3.96 27.07 59.23
CA ASN A 811 4.54 26.10 58.31
C ASN A 811 3.56 25.57 57.26
N THR A 812 4.09 25.29 56.08
CA THR A 812 3.33 24.85 54.89
C THR A 812 3.83 23.53 54.30
N ALA A 813 4.76 22.86 54.97
CA ALA A 813 5.34 21.56 54.60
C ALA A 813 4.41 20.66 53.76
N GLY A 814 4.83 20.38 52.53
CA GLY A 814 4.09 19.61 51.53
C GLY A 814 3.09 20.45 50.74
N SER A 815 3.13 21.77 50.82
CA SER A 815 2.26 22.70 50.08
C SER A 815 2.96 24.02 49.81
N VAL A 816 2.59 24.70 48.72
CA VAL A 816 3.11 26.04 48.37
C VAL A 816 3.04 27.03 49.55
N ASN A 817 4.15 27.72 49.80
CA ASN A 817 4.29 28.69 50.88
C ASN A 817 3.26 29.82 50.79
N LYS A 818 2.91 30.40 51.95
CA LYS A 818 1.98 31.52 51.99
C LYS A 818 2.61 32.79 51.39
N GLY A 819 1.99 33.31 50.32
CA GLY A 819 2.51 34.49 49.61
C GLY A 819 3.53 34.16 48.53
N GLN A 820 3.67 32.88 48.20
CA GLN A 820 4.44 32.40 47.05
C GLN A 820 3.52 32.10 45.87
N THR A 821 4.01 32.30 44.65
CA THR A 821 3.35 31.86 43.41
C THR A 821 4.39 31.26 42.49
N LEU A 822 4.27 29.96 42.24
CA LEU A 822 5.23 29.22 41.41
C LEU A 822 4.83 29.25 39.92
N GLY A 823 5.80 29.16 39.02
CA GLY A 823 5.60 28.89 37.58
C GLY A 823 5.02 30.04 36.76
N LEU A 824 5.31 31.30 37.13
CA LEU A 824 4.92 32.50 36.38
C LEU A 824 6.05 33.04 35.50
#